data_AF-A0A9W9V9F8-F1
#
_entry.id   AF-A0A9W9V9F8-F1
#
_cell.length_a   1.000
_cell.length_b   1.000
_cell.length_c   1.000
_cell.angle_alpha   90.00
_cell.angle_beta   90.00
_cell.angle_gamma   90.00
#
_symmetry.space_group_name_H-M   'P 1'
#
loop_
_entity.id
_entity.type
_entity.pdbx_description
1 polymer ?
#
loop_
_entity_poly.entity_id
_entity_poly.type
_entity_poly.pdbx_seq_one_letter_code
_entity_poly.pdbx_strand_id
1 'polypeptide(L)'
;MKVVHTVHAYLSNGIRRVRQSPAETLDAIWDFARRYFFTLAFLSLFLAKLLHLYAHLYSLPLPRFFLWGLTFFFQDVMILLLFRILAQKVAWRPGAAMLAILVIPSSLIMSFMASANTSFYVFTGAEIHWRQAKAFNGDAAAIHTLLSGLTGFLIVEGILLTISLFAAHSIHALTGGILHVWAWPVRWVWARVRPHVEPLVQRFWPRSKSEADLPDPRIYEQINMDDNDDMSDNEEGDHLLNTAQLPNRLPASKRVTDGVLQRTIILGLFSLFLFLRFMRPWDPIYMYMSTTLPLTTVIEGAERHSPVDTTGVPGKLNYLDQATALRPAPHWGWMSKEPITGFEDWDKSDPMALHYNPNEDPLHISNLDRPVLEEIHKALSSGEVKIKHVVFLKLESARADIFPLQKDSFMYKRIAESWKDKKIPQEVVDRLANLTRTAEFLTNFPNGFEHDDSRFGRKAYGGISARDAITSATYTLKSLTGSFCGVTPLVADFNREFDHHIYQPCLPHVFDALSQQPDITSETDDFTKWPWHSTFMMSVTETYDNQDKLTPQLGFRDKQTKETIIDPKAKYYPVKSKEVNYYGYPETELRGYIRDAIDDAERDHHRLFLTHLTSTTHHPWGIPNDAFEEIMGSKSGANNDMNRYLNSVGYVDDWLSELIGILEEKGVANETLFVMAGDHGLSLPNDGGITPYDNPHVGSFKVPIVLAHPQLPPVQIDTPVINSQIVPTIIDLLIESASLSEDSTRSARDLRSLYEGQSLIRPQVVEHEGREAWHFTVMNTGGSWLSVRSAAKPEFRLVIPLVNDVEWRFSDVSKDPNELKPIERFSLVDLAAAVGKEYDEKTLEWLYNASYVANWWVLENWDRWRYSPKAKEEPKKDAGHKA
;
A
#
# COMPACT_ATOMS: atom_id res chain seq x y z
N MET A 1 -16.50 42.68 19.48
CA MET A 1 -15.93 43.38 20.66
C MET A 1 -16.35 42.78 22.01
N LYS A 2 -17.63 42.49 22.29
CA LYS A 2 -18.06 41.95 23.61
C LYS A 2 -17.43 40.59 23.96
N VAL A 3 -17.35 39.65 23.02
CA VAL A 3 -16.71 38.33 23.24
C VAL A 3 -15.22 38.47 23.55
N VAL A 4 -14.52 39.38 22.87
CA VAL A 4 -13.08 39.63 23.08
C VAL A 4 -12.81 40.19 24.48
N HIS A 5 -13.68 41.09 24.97
CA HIS A 5 -13.59 41.62 26.34
C HIS A 5 -13.87 40.56 27.41
N THR A 6 -14.87 39.70 27.19
CA THR A 6 -15.19 38.60 28.12
C THR A 6 -14.07 37.56 28.17
N VAL A 7 -13.50 37.19 27.01
CA VAL A 7 -12.37 36.27 26.92
C VAL A 7 -11.11 36.87 27.55
N HIS A 8 -10.82 38.16 27.31
CA HIS A 8 -9.69 38.85 27.94
C HIS A 8 -9.85 38.96 29.47
N ALA A 9 -11.06 39.21 29.97
CA ALA A 9 -11.34 39.24 31.41
C ALA A 9 -11.26 37.85 32.07
N TYR A 10 -11.65 36.80 31.34
CA TYR A 10 -11.54 35.42 31.80
C TYR A 10 -10.06 34.96 31.85
N LEU A 11 -9.29 35.27 30.80
CA LEU A 11 -7.85 34.99 30.73
C LEU A 11 -7.06 35.78 31.77
N SER A 12 -7.34 37.07 31.95
CA SER A 12 -6.61 37.90 32.94
C SER A 12 -6.90 37.46 34.38
N ASN A 13 -8.14 37.05 34.68
CA ASN A 13 -8.50 36.48 35.98
C ASN A 13 -7.89 35.08 36.19
N GLY A 14 -7.80 34.26 35.15
CA GLY A 14 -7.12 32.97 35.18
C GLY A 14 -5.62 33.12 35.48
N ILE A 15 -4.93 34.01 34.76
CA ILE A 15 -3.50 34.31 34.97
C ILE A 15 -3.25 34.86 36.38
N ARG A 16 -4.17 35.71 36.89
CA ARG A 16 -4.08 36.23 38.26
C ARG A 16 -4.24 35.13 39.31
N ARG A 17 -5.16 34.18 39.14
CA ARG A 17 -5.33 33.01 40.02
C ARG A 17 -4.10 32.09 40.01
N VAL A 18 -3.56 31.78 38.82
CA VAL A 18 -2.34 30.98 38.68
C VAL A 18 -1.16 31.63 39.42
N ARG A 19 -1.04 32.96 39.35
CA ARG A 19 0.04 33.71 40.01
C ARG A 19 -0.13 33.83 41.53
N GLN A 20 -1.37 33.85 42.03
CA GLN A 20 -1.68 34.02 43.46
C GLN A 20 -1.71 32.69 44.23
N SER A 21 -2.22 31.62 43.62
CA SER A 21 -2.24 30.27 44.21
C SER A 21 -1.95 29.18 43.15
N PRO A 22 -0.67 29.05 42.74
CA PRO A 22 -0.26 28.05 41.74
C PRO A 22 -0.65 26.61 42.13
N ALA A 23 -0.59 26.30 43.43
CA ALA A 23 -0.91 24.98 43.95
C ALA A 23 -2.42 24.67 43.91
N GLU A 24 -3.28 25.61 44.29
CA GLU A 24 -4.74 25.41 44.23
C GLU A 24 -5.23 25.35 42.77
N THR A 25 -4.60 26.15 41.91
CA THR A 25 -4.89 26.13 40.47
C THR A 25 -4.46 24.79 39.85
N LEU A 26 -3.31 24.24 40.25
CA LEU A 26 -2.88 22.91 39.86
C LEU A 26 -3.86 21.83 40.35
N ASP A 27 -4.29 21.89 41.62
CA ASP A 27 -5.22 20.91 42.20
C ASP A 27 -6.59 20.93 41.49
N ALA A 28 -7.12 22.10 41.16
CA ALA A 28 -8.39 22.25 40.44
C ALA A 28 -8.30 21.84 38.96
N ILE A 29 -7.22 22.23 38.26
CA ILE A 29 -6.97 21.84 36.87
C ILE A 29 -6.77 20.33 36.79
N TRP A 30 -6.02 19.75 37.73
CA TRP A 30 -5.77 18.31 37.75
C TRP A 30 -7.03 17.51 38.03
N ASP A 31 -7.93 17.98 38.91
CA ASP A 31 -9.17 17.27 39.20
C ASP A 31 -10.11 17.18 37.99
N PHE A 32 -10.15 18.22 37.16
CA PHE A 32 -10.84 18.19 35.88
C PHE A 32 -10.07 17.34 34.85
N ALA A 33 -8.77 17.62 34.67
CA ALA A 33 -7.92 17.00 33.65
C ALA A 33 -7.88 15.48 33.81
N ARG A 34 -7.73 14.94 35.02
CA ARG A 34 -7.68 13.49 35.25
C ARG A 34 -8.95 12.77 34.77
N ARG A 35 -10.13 13.37 34.99
CA ARG A 35 -11.42 12.79 34.58
C ARG A 35 -11.60 12.90 33.07
N TYR A 36 -11.26 14.06 32.52
CA TYR A 36 -11.34 14.34 31.10
C TYR A 36 -10.42 13.45 30.27
N PHE A 37 -9.11 13.45 30.56
CA PHE A 37 -8.12 12.67 29.80
C PHE A 37 -8.25 11.15 30.03
N PHE A 38 -8.73 10.69 31.19
CA PHE A 38 -9.12 9.28 31.32
C PHE A 38 -10.26 8.91 30.37
N THR A 39 -11.27 9.78 30.28
CA THR A 39 -12.44 9.55 29.43
C THR A 39 -12.09 9.64 27.95
N LEU A 40 -11.22 10.56 27.58
CA LEU A 40 -10.67 10.65 26.23
C LEU A 40 -9.96 9.35 25.86
N ALA A 41 -9.02 8.88 26.69
CA ALA A 41 -8.35 7.59 26.49
C ALA A 41 -9.35 6.42 26.37
N PHE A 42 -10.38 6.38 27.22
CA PHE A 42 -11.44 5.36 27.17
C PHE A 42 -12.17 5.35 25.84
N LEU A 43 -12.66 6.52 25.39
CA LEU A 43 -13.41 6.63 24.14
C LEU A 43 -12.51 6.36 22.93
N SER A 44 -11.25 6.81 22.94
CA SER A 44 -10.30 6.58 21.85
C SER A 44 -9.97 5.09 21.66
N LEU A 45 -9.65 4.37 22.74
CA LEU A 45 -9.35 2.93 22.64
C LEU A 45 -10.59 2.13 22.21
N PHE A 46 -11.77 2.48 22.75
CA PHE A 46 -12.99 1.77 22.39
C PHE A 46 -13.41 2.05 20.94
N LEU A 47 -13.31 3.30 20.47
CA LEU A 47 -13.56 3.66 19.07
C LEU A 47 -12.60 2.92 18.13
N ALA A 48 -11.30 2.94 18.42
CA ALA A 48 -10.29 2.25 17.62
C ALA A 48 -10.55 0.74 17.58
N LYS A 49 -10.89 0.12 18.72
CA LYS A 49 -11.20 -1.31 18.77
C LYS A 49 -12.48 -1.65 18.01
N LEU A 50 -13.53 -0.84 18.12
CA LEU A 50 -14.77 -1.06 17.36
C LEU A 50 -14.54 -0.94 15.85
N LEU A 51 -13.76 0.05 15.42
CA LEU A 51 -13.38 0.22 14.02
C LEU A 51 -12.60 -1.01 13.52
N HIS A 52 -11.58 -1.44 14.27
CA HIS A 52 -10.79 -2.61 13.95
C HIS A 52 -11.63 -3.90 13.83
N LEU A 53 -12.54 -4.13 14.80
CA LEU A 53 -13.46 -5.28 14.73
C LEU A 53 -14.49 -5.17 13.59
N TYR A 54 -14.88 -3.95 13.21
CA TYR A 54 -15.76 -3.69 12.08
C TYR A 54 -15.06 -3.96 10.76
N ALA A 55 -13.82 -3.48 10.60
CA ALA A 55 -12.98 -3.70 9.42
C ALA A 55 -12.81 -5.20 9.12
N HIS A 56 -12.68 -6.02 10.16
CA HIS A 56 -12.45 -7.47 10.05
C HIS A 56 -13.67 -8.33 10.42
N LEU A 57 -14.88 -7.79 10.37
CA LEU A 57 -16.09 -8.48 10.85
C LEU A 57 -16.36 -9.79 10.12
N TYR A 58 -16.00 -9.86 8.83
CA TYR A 58 -16.21 -11.02 7.97
C TYR A 58 -14.97 -11.93 7.84
N SER A 59 -13.82 -11.49 8.36
CA SER A 59 -12.52 -12.17 8.24
C SER A 59 -12.38 -13.36 9.20
N LEU A 60 -13.14 -13.36 10.30
CA LEU A 60 -13.27 -14.49 11.22
C LEU A 60 -14.61 -15.22 11.04
N PRO A 61 -14.64 -16.56 11.12
CA PRO A 61 -15.89 -17.32 11.15
C PRO A 61 -16.79 -16.86 12.32
N LEU A 62 -18.07 -16.60 12.02
CA LEU A 62 -19.06 -16.11 13.01
C LEU A 62 -19.04 -16.87 14.36
N PRO A 63 -18.96 -18.22 14.41
CA PRO A 63 -18.92 -18.93 15.69
C PRO A 63 -17.70 -18.57 16.54
N ARG A 64 -16.53 -18.37 15.92
CA ARG A 64 -15.29 -17.99 16.61
C ARG A 64 -15.37 -16.53 17.07
N PHE A 65 -15.93 -15.65 16.25
CA PHE A 65 -16.15 -14.24 16.61
C PHE A 65 -17.10 -14.11 17.80
N PHE A 66 -18.22 -14.85 17.83
CA PHE A 66 -19.14 -14.80 18.98
C PHE A 66 -18.55 -15.40 20.25
N LEU A 67 -17.78 -16.49 20.13
CA LEU A 67 -17.17 -17.14 21.29
C LEU A 67 -16.05 -16.30 21.92
N TRP A 68 -15.17 -15.73 21.08
CA TRP A 68 -13.96 -15.04 21.54
C TRP A 68 -14.04 -13.52 21.47
N GLY A 69 -15.04 -12.95 20.81
CA GLY A 69 -15.10 -11.51 20.49
C GLY A 69 -14.98 -10.59 21.70
N LEU A 70 -15.61 -10.95 22.82
CA LEU A 70 -15.45 -10.20 24.08
C LEU A 70 -13.99 -10.11 24.52
N THR A 71 -13.22 -11.19 24.37
CA THR A 71 -11.81 -11.26 24.80
C THR A 71 -10.87 -10.38 23.98
N PHE A 72 -11.29 -9.86 22.83
CA PHE A 72 -10.48 -8.93 22.01
C PHE A 72 -10.26 -7.59 22.72
N PHE A 73 -11.15 -7.20 23.63
CA PHE A 73 -11.00 -5.99 24.46
C PHE A 73 -10.04 -6.19 25.66
N PHE A 74 -9.41 -7.36 25.81
CA PHE A 74 -8.57 -7.65 26.98
C PHE A 74 -7.44 -6.66 27.18
N GLN A 75 -6.67 -6.38 26.13
CA GLN A 75 -5.56 -5.43 26.24
C GLN A 75 -6.06 -4.01 26.53
N ASP A 76 -7.14 -3.58 25.88
CA ASP A 76 -7.77 -2.27 26.11
C ASP A 76 -8.23 -2.12 27.57
N VAL A 77 -8.91 -3.12 28.13
CA VAL A 77 -9.36 -3.11 29.53
C VAL A 77 -8.17 -3.06 30.49
N MET A 78 -7.07 -3.77 30.21
CA MET A 78 -5.87 -3.72 31.05
C MET A 78 -5.19 -2.35 31.02
N ILE A 79 -5.07 -1.73 29.83
CA ILE A 79 -4.53 -0.36 29.71
C ILE A 79 -5.43 0.65 30.40
N LEU A 80 -6.75 0.55 30.23
CA LEU A 80 -7.72 1.44 30.88
C LEU A 80 -7.71 1.28 32.40
N LEU A 81 -7.50 0.07 32.91
CA LEU A 81 -7.29 -0.16 34.32
C LEU A 81 -6.05 0.55 34.86
N LEU A 82 -4.92 0.42 34.15
CA LEU A 82 -3.69 1.12 34.48
C LEU A 82 -3.90 2.64 34.46
N PHE A 83 -4.49 3.18 33.40
CA PHE A 83 -4.83 4.60 33.28
C PHE A 83 -5.76 5.06 34.40
N ARG A 84 -6.75 4.25 34.78
CA ARG A 84 -7.66 4.59 35.86
C ARG A 84 -6.96 4.68 37.21
N ILE A 85 -5.98 3.80 37.47
CA ILE A 85 -5.12 3.84 38.66
C ILE A 85 -4.27 5.12 38.65
N LEU A 86 -3.70 5.48 37.49
CA LEU A 86 -2.88 6.68 37.33
C LEU A 86 -3.71 7.98 37.42
N ALA A 87 -5.00 7.96 37.07
CA ALA A 87 -5.93 9.08 37.16
C ALA A 87 -6.57 9.24 38.57
N GLN A 88 -6.17 8.45 39.55
CA GLN A 88 -6.64 8.60 40.93
C GLN A 88 -6.14 9.90 41.56
N LYS A 89 -6.92 10.45 42.49
CA LYS A 89 -6.52 11.61 43.28
C LYS A 89 -5.34 11.23 44.18
N VAL A 90 -4.24 11.96 44.09
CA VAL A 90 -3.04 11.75 44.91
C VAL A 90 -2.83 12.98 45.79
N ALA A 91 -2.73 12.79 47.10
CA ALA A 91 -2.52 13.87 48.05
C ALA A 91 -1.11 14.48 47.96
N TRP A 92 -0.14 13.71 47.44
CA TRP A 92 1.23 14.14 47.19
C TRP A 92 1.34 14.93 45.88
N ARG A 93 1.41 16.26 45.98
CA ARG A 93 1.40 17.20 44.83
C ARG A 93 2.47 16.93 43.75
N PRO A 94 3.75 16.65 44.07
CA PRO A 94 4.74 16.27 43.06
C PRO A 94 4.35 14.97 42.33
N GLY A 95 3.77 14.00 43.04
CA GLY A 95 3.25 12.77 42.45
C GLY A 95 2.07 13.02 41.52
N ALA A 96 1.14 13.91 41.90
CA ALA A 96 0.02 14.32 41.04
C ALA A 96 0.51 15.02 39.76
N ALA A 97 1.50 15.91 39.85
CA ALA A 97 2.11 16.55 38.70
C ALA A 97 2.83 15.55 37.77
N MET A 98 3.55 14.58 38.33
CA MET A 98 4.20 13.51 37.57
C MET A 98 3.17 12.62 36.83
N LEU A 99 2.07 12.27 37.50
CA LEU A 99 0.97 11.52 36.87
C LEU A 99 0.30 12.33 35.75
N ALA A 100 0.16 13.64 35.92
CA ALA A 100 -0.36 14.52 34.87
C ALA A 100 0.52 14.52 33.62
N ILE A 101 1.84 14.55 33.78
CA ILE A 101 2.81 14.48 32.68
C ILE A 101 2.71 13.14 31.92
N LEU A 102 2.19 12.07 32.55
CA LEU A 102 2.04 10.78 31.90
C LEU A 102 0.65 10.58 31.29
N VAL A 103 -0.43 10.88 32.02
CA VAL A 103 -1.81 10.63 31.58
C VAL A 103 -2.21 11.56 30.44
N ILE A 104 -1.85 12.85 30.51
CA ILE A 104 -2.29 13.85 29.53
C ILE A 104 -1.69 13.55 28.14
N PRO A 105 -0.35 13.46 27.97
CA PRO A 105 0.22 13.21 26.64
C PRO A 105 -0.19 11.85 26.10
N SER A 106 -0.22 10.81 26.95
CA SER A 106 -0.58 9.48 26.48
C SER A 106 -2.04 9.41 26.03
N SER A 107 -2.97 10.11 26.70
CA SER A 107 -4.35 10.22 26.25
C SER A 107 -4.49 10.96 24.92
N LEU A 108 -3.72 12.04 24.74
CA LEU A 108 -3.71 12.81 23.48
C LEU A 108 -3.12 12.01 22.32
N ILE A 109 -2.08 11.21 22.58
CA ILE A 109 -1.51 10.31 21.58
C ILE A 109 -2.55 9.26 21.18
N MET A 110 -3.27 8.67 22.14
CA MET A 110 -4.33 7.70 21.84
C MET A 110 -5.49 8.33 21.07
N SER A 111 -5.90 9.56 21.39
CA SER A 111 -6.95 10.26 20.61
C SER A 111 -6.49 10.55 19.19
N PHE A 112 -5.28 11.09 19.05
CA PHE A 112 -4.67 11.35 17.75
C PHE A 112 -4.61 10.09 16.89
N MET A 113 -4.07 8.99 17.43
CA MET A 113 -3.96 7.74 16.70
C MET A 113 -5.34 7.18 16.32
N ALA A 114 -6.34 7.25 17.20
CA ALA A 114 -7.68 6.76 16.92
C ALA A 114 -8.39 7.60 15.84
N SER A 115 -8.26 8.92 15.92
CA SER A 115 -8.77 9.86 14.93
C SER A 115 -8.10 9.68 13.57
N ALA A 116 -6.77 9.48 13.56
CA ALA A 116 -6.01 9.23 12.34
C ALA A 116 -6.44 7.93 11.68
N ASN A 117 -6.51 6.82 12.44
CA ASN A 117 -6.95 5.52 11.92
C ASN A 117 -8.38 5.58 11.36
N THR A 118 -9.29 6.24 12.09
CA THR A 118 -10.69 6.41 11.64
C THR A 118 -10.78 7.23 10.36
N SER A 119 -10.06 8.36 10.31
CA SER A 119 -10.05 9.20 9.11
C SER A 119 -9.42 8.49 7.92
N PHE A 120 -8.34 7.75 8.14
CA PHE A 120 -7.66 6.98 7.10
C PHE A 120 -8.55 5.85 6.58
N TYR A 121 -9.22 5.11 7.46
CA TYR A 121 -10.17 4.06 7.08
C TYR A 121 -11.35 4.61 6.26
N VAL A 122 -11.90 5.76 6.66
CA VAL A 122 -12.99 6.40 5.89
C VAL A 122 -12.53 6.84 4.50
N PHE A 123 -11.27 7.22 4.35
CA PHE A 123 -10.72 7.75 3.09
C PHE A 123 -10.17 6.65 2.17
N THR A 124 -9.57 5.61 2.74
CA THR A 124 -8.86 4.56 1.97
C THR A 124 -9.56 3.20 2.00
N GLY A 125 -10.48 2.97 2.95
CA GLY A 125 -11.05 1.65 3.23
C GLY A 125 -10.13 0.72 4.03
N ALA A 126 -8.90 1.12 4.33
CA ALA A 126 -7.89 0.32 5.03
C ALA A 126 -7.50 0.94 6.38
N GLU A 127 -6.97 0.13 7.31
CA GLU A 127 -6.40 0.63 8.56
C GLU A 127 -4.94 1.04 8.39
N ILE A 128 -4.47 1.95 9.26
CA ILE A 128 -3.05 2.34 9.25
C ILE A 128 -2.23 1.20 9.84
N HIS A 129 -1.34 0.64 9.04
CA HIS A 129 -0.30 -0.27 9.50
C HIS A 129 0.79 0.50 10.26
N TRP A 130 0.54 0.80 11.54
CA TRP A 130 1.43 1.59 12.40
C TRP A 130 2.87 1.03 12.52
N ARG A 131 3.09 -0.25 12.19
CA ARG A 131 4.43 -0.86 12.04
C ARG A 131 5.26 -0.19 10.94
N GLN A 132 4.64 0.12 9.80
CA GLN A 132 5.28 0.73 8.63
C GLN A 132 5.37 2.26 8.74
N ALA A 133 4.78 2.87 9.79
CA ALA A 133 4.74 4.31 9.97
C ALA A 133 6.12 5.00 10.09
N LYS A 134 7.19 4.25 10.42
CA LYS A 134 8.56 4.79 10.41
C LYS A 134 9.06 5.14 9.00
N ALA A 135 8.60 4.41 7.96
CA ALA A 135 8.92 4.69 6.56
C ALA A 135 8.09 5.87 6.00
N PHE A 136 6.93 6.16 6.60
CA PHE A 136 5.97 7.19 6.17
C PHE A 136 6.49 8.64 6.23
N ASN A 137 7.48 8.94 7.08
CA ASN A 137 7.93 10.33 7.33
C ASN A 137 8.77 10.94 6.20
N GLY A 138 9.21 10.16 5.20
CA GLY A 138 10.02 10.63 4.07
C GLY A 138 9.25 10.79 2.75
N ASP A 139 7.98 10.40 2.70
CA ASP A 139 7.22 10.27 1.46
C ASP A 139 6.29 11.50 1.26
N ALA A 140 6.52 12.26 0.19
CA ALA A 140 5.71 13.42 -0.16
C ALA A 140 4.25 13.05 -0.51
N ALA A 141 4.00 11.92 -1.20
CA ALA A 141 2.66 11.38 -1.43
C ALA A 141 2.01 10.92 -0.15
N ALA A 142 2.72 10.21 0.72
CA ALA A 142 2.18 9.76 1.99
C ALA A 142 1.84 10.93 2.91
N ILE A 143 2.70 11.96 2.96
CA ILE A 143 2.42 13.22 3.67
C ILE A 143 1.22 13.93 3.03
N HIS A 144 1.13 14.01 1.70
CA HIS A 144 -0.01 14.64 1.04
C HIS A 144 -1.32 13.87 1.23
N THR A 145 -1.29 12.53 1.23
CA THR A 145 -2.43 11.66 1.56
C THR A 145 -2.84 11.82 3.02
N LEU A 146 -1.86 11.97 3.93
CA LEU A 146 -2.14 12.27 5.33
C LEU A 146 -2.74 13.68 5.49
N LEU A 147 -2.27 14.65 4.70
CA LEU A 147 -2.82 16.02 4.66
C LEU A 147 -4.21 16.08 4.02
N SER A 148 -4.52 15.26 3.01
CA SER A 148 -5.88 15.16 2.47
C SER A 148 -6.84 14.55 3.50
N GLY A 149 -6.34 13.59 4.29
CA GLY A 149 -7.03 13.06 5.47
C GLY A 149 -7.17 14.04 6.65
N LEU A 150 -6.44 15.16 6.65
CA LEU A 150 -6.38 16.08 7.80
C LEU A 150 -7.75 16.64 8.18
N THR A 151 -8.62 16.90 7.21
CA THR A 151 -9.95 17.46 7.50
C THR A 151 -10.83 16.43 8.21
N GLY A 152 -10.81 15.17 7.74
CA GLY A 152 -11.48 14.06 8.42
C GLY A 152 -10.93 13.85 9.83
N PHE A 153 -9.60 13.86 9.96
CA PHE A 153 -8.90 13.76 11.24
C PHE A 153 -9.35 14.86 12.22
N LEU A 154 -9.36 16.13 11.80
CA LEU A 154 -9.76 17.27 12.65
C LEU A 154 -11.24 17.18 13.08
N ILE A 155 -12.11 16.68 12.19
CA ILE A 155 -13.53 16.46 12.51
C ILE A 155 -13.66 15.36 13.57
N VAL A 156 -13.02 14.20 13.37
CA VAL A 156 -13.10 13.07 14.31
C VAL A 156 -12.49 13.45 15.66
N GLU A 157 -11.33 14.11 15.66
CA GLU A 157 -10.68 14.59 16.88
C GLU A 157 -11.56 15.62 17.61
N GLY A 158 -12.15 16.57 16.89
CA GLY A 158 -13.08 17.55 17.46
C GLY A 158 -14.30 16.89 18.11
N ILE A 159 -14.86 15.86 17.48
CA ILE A 159 -15.97 15.06 18.03
C ILE A 159 -15.53 14.33 19.30
N LEU A 160 -14.39 13.62 19.28
CA LEU A 160 -13.86 12.90 20.43
C LEU A 160 -13.61 13.82 21.62
N LEU A 161 -12.95 14.96 21.41
CA LEU A 161 -12.66 15.94 22.46
C LEU A 161 -13.94 16.52 23.07
N THR A 162 -14.97 16.75 22.24
CA THR A 162 -16.27 17.29 22.68
C THR A 162 -17.08 16.27 23.47
N ILE A 163 -17.23 15.05 22.95
CA ILE A 163 -17.95 13.97 23.64
C ILE A 163 -17.27 13.65 24.98
N SER A 164 -15.93 13.64 25.01
CA SER A 164 -15.18 13.41 26.24
C SER A 164 -15.50 14.43 27.33
N LEU A 165 -15.78 15.69 26.96
CA LEU A 165 -16.12 16.75 27.92
C LEU A 165 -17.44 16.46 28.64
N PHE A 166 -18.46 16.04 27.88
CA PHE A 166 -19.79 15.74 28.43
C PHE A 166 -19.85 14.38 29.12
N ALA A 167 -19.09 13.39 28.63
CA ALA A 167 -19.07 12.05 29.17
C ALA A 167 -18.11 11.88 30.37
N ALA A 168 -17.22 12.85 30.63
CA ALA A 168 -16.16 12.75 31.63
C ALA A 168 -16.66 12.35 33.01
N HIS A 169 -17.75 12.96 33.47
CA HIS A 169 -18.30 12.68 34.79
C HIS A 169 -18.89 11.25 34.84
N SER A 170 -19.76 10.90 33.90
CA SER A 170 -20.45 9.62 33.86
C SER A 170 -19.50 8.42 33.69
N ILE A 171 -18.55 8.50 32.77
CA ILE A 171 -17.59 7.42 32.49
C ILE A 171 -16.63 7.25 33.67
N HIS A 172 -16.13 8.35 34.23
CA HIS A 172 -15.22 8.29 35.38
C HIS A 172 -15.91 7.73 36.65
N ALA A 173 -17.19 8.08 36.87
CA ALA A 173 -18.00 7.54 37.97
C ALA A 173 -18.29 6.03 37.78
N LEU A 174 -18.75 5.62 36.60
CA LEU A 174 -19.04 4.21 36.27
C LEU A 174 -17.80 3.33 36.43
N THR A 175 -16.68 3.71 35.81
CA THR A 175 -15.42 2.97 35.87
C THR A 175 -14.84 2.95 37.29
N GLY A 176 -15.01 4.04 38.06
CA GLY A 176 -14.67 4.06 39.48
C GLY A 176 -15.49 3.07 40.31
N GLY A 177 -16.79 2.98 40.04
CA GLY A 177 -17.68 1.99 40.66
C GLY A 177 -17.28 0.54 40.35
N ILE A 178 -16.90 0.24 39.11
CA ILE A 178 -16.40 -1.08 38.70
C ILE A 178 -15.05 -1.39 39.36
N LEU A 179 -14.11 -0.45 39.35
CA LEU A 179 -12.81 -0.61 39.98
C LEU A 179 -12.93 -0.86 41.49
N HIS A 180 -13.88 -0.22 42.16
CA HIS A 180 -14.17 -0.46 43.57
C HIS A 180 -14.59 -1.92 43.83
N VAL A 181 -15.44 -2.49 42.97
CA VAL A 181 -15.85 -3.90 43.06
C VAL A 181 -14.66 -4.83 42.79
N TRP A 182 -13.82 -4.53 41.79
CA TRP A 182 -12.62 -5.32 41.49
C TRP A 182 -11.51 -5.22 42.55
N ALA A 183 -11.42 -4.10 43.27
CA ALA A 183 -10.46 -3.93 44.36
C ALA A 183 -10.90 -4.66 45.64
N TRP A 184 -12.18 -5.03 45.77
CA TRP A 184 -12.72 -5.66 46.98
C TRP A 184 -12.03 -6.99 47.36
N PRO A 185 -11.84 -7.97 46.44
CA PRO A 185 -11.09 -9.20 46.74
C PRO A 185 -9.64 -8.92 47.17
N VAL A 186 -8.97 -7.99 46.48
CA VAL A 186 -7.57 -7.61 46.79
C VAL A 186 -7.48 -6.99 48.19
N ARG A 187 -8.40 -6.08 48.54
CA ARG A 187 -8.48 -5.48 49.88
C ARG A 187 -8.77 -6.52 50.95
N TRP A 188 -9.65 -7.48 50.66
CA TRP A 188 -9.99 -8.57 51.58
C TRP A 188 -8.81 -9.51 51.85
N VAL A 189 -8.03 -9.84 50.82
CA VAL A 189 -6.79 -10.63 50.93
C VAL A 189 -5.72 -9.82 51.66
N TRP A 190 -5.50 -8.56 51.26
CA TRP A 190 -4.51 -7.68 51.88
C TRP A 190 -4.81 -7.44 53.35
N ALA A 191 -6.07 -7.26 53.76
CA ALA A 191 -6.46 -7.13 55.16
C ALA A 191 -6.09 -8.37 56.01
N ARG A 192 -6.00 -9.56 55.40
CA ARG A 192 -5.59 -10.81 56.05
C ARG A 192 -4.08 -11.03 56.03
N VAL A 193 -3.40 -10.59 54.97
CA VAL A 193 -1.95 -10.75 54.79
C VAL A 193 -1.15 -9.66 55.53
N ARG A 194 -1.68 -8.43 55.55
CA ARG A 194 -1.04 -7.25 56.16
C ARG A 194 -0.50 -7.49 57.57
N PRO A 195 -1.25 -8.10 58.52
CA PRO A 195 -0.73 -8.33 59.89
C PRO A 195 0.56 -9.17 59.93
N HIS A 196 0.80 -10.00 58.92
CA HIS A 196 1.98 -10.87 58.82
C HIS A 196 3.18 -10.20 58.12
N VAL A 197 2.94 -9.18 57.30
CA VAL A 197 3.96 -8.50 56.48
C VAL A 197 4.40 -7.16 57.10
N GLU A 198 3.50 -6.51 57.84
CA GLU A 198 3.72 -5.22 58.50
C GLU A 198 4.95 -5.19 59.45
N PRO A 199 5.27 -6.26 60.21
CA PRO A 199 6.50 -6.31 61.02
C PRO A 199 7.79 -6.30 60.19
N LEU A 200 7.75 -6.83 58.96
CA LEU A 200 8.90 -6.92 58.07
C LEU A 200 9.15 -5.59 57.34
N VAL A 201 8.07 -4.92 56.90
CA VAL A 201 8.12 -3.62 56.21
C VAL A 201 8.56 -2.50 57.16
N GLN A 202 8.08 -2.51 58.40
CA GLN A 202 8.50 -1.55 59.44
C GLN A 202 9.99 -1.65 59.79
N ARG A 203 10.65 -2.77 59.45
CA ARG A 203 12.09 -2.97 59.66
C ARG A 203 12.95 -2.24 58.62
N PHE A 204 12.44 -2.01 57.42
CA PHE A 204 13.15 -1.33 56.33
C PHE A 204 12.68 0.12 56.11
N TRP A 205 11.48 0.49 56.57
CA TRP A 205 10.94 1.84 56.44
C TRP A 205 10.23 2.31 57.73
N PRO A 206 10.95 2.91 58.70
CA PRO A 206 10.36 3.37 59.95
C PRO A 206 9.42 4.56 59.71
N ARG A 207 8.15 4.46 60.15
CA ARG A 207 7.20 5.58 60.12
C ARG A 207 7.53 6.57 61.24
N SER A 208 7.78 7.83 60.89
CA SER A 208 7.86 8.94 61.85
C SER A 208 6.49 9.10 62.55
N LYS A 209 6.46 8.97 63.88
CA LYS A 209 5.32 9.33 64.71
C LYS A 209 5.23 10.87 64.75
N SER A 210 4.28 11.43 64.02
CA SER A 210 3.87 12.82 64.22
C SER A 210 2.37 12.95 63.97
N GLU A 211 1.57 12.56 64.96
CA GLU A 211 0.25 13.13 65.21
C GLU A 211 0.01 12.95 66.71
N ALA A 212 0.18 14.04 67.45
CA ALA A 212 -0.13 14.12 68.85
C ALA A 212 -1.65 14.02 69.03
N ASP A 213 -2.08 13.31 70.07
CA ASP A 213 -3.47 13.21 70.53
C ASP A 213 -4.12 14.61 70.58
N LEU A 214 -5.04 14.88 69.65
CA LEU A 214 -5.96 16.01 69.75
C LEU A 214 -7.16 15.59 70.61
N PRO A 215 -7.64 16.42 71.56
CA PRO A 215 -8.78 16.08 72.39
C PRO A 215 -10.10 16.04 71.59
N ASP A 216 -10.98 15.13 71.99
CA ASP A 216 -12.34 14.85 71.47
C ASP A 216 -13.13 16.12 71.05
N PRO A 217 -13.50 16.30 69.76
CA PRO A 217 -14.28 17.44 69.30
C PRO A 217 -15.77 17.18 69.54
N ARG A 218 -16.17 17.13 70.81
CA ARG A 218 -17.55 17.42 71.21
C ARG A 218 -17.57 18.89 71.61
N ILE A 219 -18.43 19.69 70.98
CA ILE A 219 -18.57 21.17 71.08
C ILE A 219 -17.96 21.91 69.87
N TYR A 220 -18.60 21.76 68.71
CA TYR A 220 -18.92 22.89 67.84
C TYR A 220 -20.38 22.72 67.42
N GLU A 221 -21.19 23.78 67.60
CA GLU A 221 -22.60 23.80 67.26
C GLU A 221 -22.84 23.40 65.80
N GLN A 222 -23.73 22.43 65.59
CA GLN A 222 -24.37 22.19 64.31
C GLN A 222 -25.20 23.43 63.94
N ILE A 223 -24.66 24.27 63.07
CA ILE A 223 -25.46 25.22 62.31
C ILE A 223 -26.14 24.40 61.22
N ASN A 224 -27.47 24.23 61.32
CA ASN A 224 -28.29 23.78 60.20
C ASN A 224 -28.26 24.85 59.11
N MET A 225 -27.55 24.58 58.02
CA MET A 225 -27.81 25.26 56.75
C MET A 225 -28.83 24.41 55.99
N ASP A 226 -30.06 24.92 55.93
CA ASP A 226 -31.10 24.46 55.01
C ASP A 226 -30.63 24.56 53.56
N ASP A 227 -30.94 23.50 52.81
CA ASP A 227 -31.21 23.42 51.37
C ASP A 227 -30.54 24.45 50.45
N ASN A 228 -29.42 24.03 49.86
CA ASN A 228 -29.25 24.11 48.41
C ASN A 228 -28.56 22.82 47.95
N ASP A 229 -29.32 21.98 47.24
CA ASP A 229 -28.85 20.83 46.48
C ASP A 229 -27.91 21.29 45.35
N ASP A 230 -26.66 21.57 45.69
CA ASP A 230 -25.55 21.50 44.74
C ASP A 230 -24.75 20.24 45.08
N MET A 231 -25.04 19.17 44.34
CA MET A 231 -24.28 17.92 44.26
C MET A 231 -22.79 18.23 44.08
N SER A 232 -22.06 18.34 45.19
CA SER A 232 -20.61 18.48 45.20
C SER A 232 -19.98 17.17 45.66
N ASP A 233 -19.20 16.60 44.74
CA ASP A 233 -18.51 15.33 44.78
C ASP A 233 -17.73 15.05 46.08
N ASN A 234 -18.25 14.11 46.89
CA ASN A 234 -17.48 13.37 47.90
C ASN A 234 -17.38 11.87 47.52
N GLU A 235 -17.12 11.56 46.24
CA GLU A 235 -17.23 10.18 45.72
C GLU A 235 -15.94 9.33 45.69
N GLU A 236 -14.76 9.83 46.07
CA GLU A 236 -13.49 9.06 46.02
C GLU A 236 -12.76 8.97 47.37
N GLY A 237 -13.33 8.25 48.35
CA GLY A 237 -12.67 7.97 49.64
C GLY A 237 -11.74 6.75 49.66
N ASP A 238 -11.36 6.19 48.50
CA ASP A 238 -10.93 4.79 48.42
C ASP A 238 -9.61 4.62 47.64
N HIS A 239 -8.58 5.31 48.10
CA HIS A 239 -7.24 5.26 47.54
C HIS A 239 -6.61 3.86 47.69
N LEU A 240 -6.27 3.20 46.56
CA LEU A 240 -5.55 1.92 46.54
C LEU A 240 -4.13 2.02 47.16
N LEU A 241 -3.57 3.23 47.24
CA LEU A 241 -2.19 3.51 47.67
C LEU A 241 -2.07 4.20 49.04
N ASN A 242 -3.17 4.59 49.69
CA ASN A 242 -3.10 5.34 50.94
C ASN A 242 -3.36 4.41 52.15
N THR A 243 -2.29 3.81 52.67
CA THR A 243 -2.28 2.89 53.83
C THR A 243 -2.14 3.62 55.18
N ALA A 244 -2.68 4.83 55.32
CA ALA A 244 -2.83 5.49 56.62
C ALA A 244 -4.06 6.40 56.66
N GLN A 245 -5.14 5.94 57.32
CA GLN A 245 -5.69 6.54 58.55
C GLN A 245 -6.93 5.75 59.00
N LEU A 246 -7.28 5.93 60.27
CA LEU A 246 -8.04 5.06 61.17
C LEU A 246 -9.55 4.87 60.86
N PRO A 247 -10.21 3.88 61.50
CA PRO A 247 -11.63 3.59 61.32
C PRO A 247 -12.48 4.56 62.12
N ASN A 248 -13.24 5.44 61.47
CA ASN A 248 -14.40 6.04 62.09
C ASN A 248 -15.56 6.12 61.09
N ARG A 249 -16.69 5.56 61.53
CA ARG A 249 -17.95 5.45 60.81
C ARG A 249 -18.56 6.84 60.62
N LEU A 250 -18.53 7.34 59.40
CA LEU A 250 -19.60 8.19 58.86
C LEU A 250 -20.51 7.28 58.01
N PRO A 251 -21.82 7.56 57.89
CA PRO A 251 -22.68 6.80 56.99
C PRO A 251 -22.25 7.12 55.56
N ALA A 252 -21.39 6.27 54.99
CA ALA A 252 -21.07 6.31 53.57
C ALA A 252 -22.38 6.19 52.80
N SER A 253 -22.64 7.13 51.91
CA SER A 253 -23.68 6.94 50.89
C SER A 253 -23.41 5.58 50.24
N LYS A 254 -24.36 4.64 50.37
CA LYS A 254 -24.23 3.31 49.76
C LYS A 254 -24.05 3.54 48.26
N ARG A 255 -22.88 3.20 47.70
CA ARG A 255 -22.72 3.26 46.24
C ARG A 255 -23.72 2.27 45.64
N VAL A 256 -24.29 2.60 44.48
CA VAL A 256 -25.20 1.69 43.76
C VAL A 256 -24.54 0.32 43.48
N THR A 257 -23.20 0.29 43.40
CA THR A 257 -22.36 -0.92 43.23
C THR A 257 -22.09 -1.70 44.51
N ASP A 258 -22.57 -1.26 45.68
CA ASP A 258 -22.37 -1.95 46.97
C ASP A 258 -23.39 -3.04 47.26
N GLY A 259 -24.43 -3.17 46.43
CA GLY A 259 -25.37 -4.28 46.51
C GLY A 259 -24.73 -5.62 46.16
N VAL A 260 -25.05 -6.66 46.93
CA VAL A 260 -24.49 -8.03 46.75
C VAL A 260 -24.75 -8.57 45.34
N LEU A 261 -25.94 -8.28 44.79
CA LEU A 261 -26.31 -8.68 43.44
C LEU A 261 -25.42 -8.03 42.38
N GLN A 262 -25.24 -6.71 42.46
CA GLN A 262 -24.40 -5.93 41.54
C GLN A 262 -22.94 -6.40 41.59
N ARG A 263 -22.40 -6.64 42.79
CA ARG A 263 -21.03 -7.18 42.95
C ARG A 263 -20.90 -8.57 42.34
N THR A 264 -21.89 -9.44 42.57
CA THR A 264 -21.89 -10.81 42.04
C THR A 264 -21.94 -10.80 40.52
N ILE A 265 -22.77 -9.93 39.92
CA ILE A 265 -22.86 -9.79 38.46
C ILE A 265 -21.54 -9.28 37.88
N ILE A 266 -20.99 -8.18 38.41
CA ILE A 266 -19.75 -7.57 37.89
C ILE A 266 -18.56 -8.54 38.02
N LEU A 267 -18.40 -9.18 39.17
CA LEU A 267 -17.33 -10.17 39.38
C LEU A 267 -17.55 -11.43 38.55
N GLY A 268 -18.79 -11.89 38.40
CA GLY A 268 -19.14 -13.05 37.57
C GLY A 268 -18.83 -12.81 36.09
N LEU A 269 -19.25 -11.67 35.53
CA LEU A 269 -18.94 -11.29 34.15
C LEU A 269 -17.44 -11.12 33.93
N PHE A 270 -16.72 -10.49 34.86
CA PHE A 270 -15.28 -10.33 34.76
C PHE A 270 -14.54 -11.67 34.89
N SER A 271 -15.00 -12.57 35.77
CA SER A 271 -14.43 -13.92 35.90
C SER A 271 -14.65 -14.74 34.63
N LEU A 272 -15.85 -14.65 34.03
CA LEU A 272 -16.14 -15.27 32.73
C LEU A 272 -15.24 -14.69 31.63
N PHE A 273 -15.06 -13.37 31.59
CA PHE A 273 -14.17 -12.70 30.65
C PHE A 273 -12.72 -13.19 30.77
N LEU A 274 -12.18 -13.28 31.98
CA LEU A 274 -10.85 -13.82 32.24
C LEU A 274 -10.75 -15.32 31.89
N PHE A 275 -11.78 -16.10 32.21
CA PHE A 275 -11.85 -17.52 31.85
C PHE A 275 -11.85 -17.70 30.34
N LEU A 276 -12.67 -16.96 29.60
CA LEU A 276 -12.68 -16.99 28.13
C LEU A 276 -11.32 -16.57 27.58
N ARG A 277 -10.68 -15.53 28.12
CA ARG A 277 -9.33 -15.12 27.69
C ARG A 277 -8.28 -16.21 27.93
N PHE A 278 -8.39 -16.96 29.03
CA PHE A 278 -7.49 -18.06 29.37
C PHE A 278 -7.72 -19.31 28.50
N MET A 279 -8.99 -19.61 28.20
CA MET A 279 -9.39 -20.73 27.34
C MET A 279 -9.19 -20.45 25.86
N ARG A 280 -9.08 -19.18 25.45
CA ARG A 280 -8.83 -18.80 24.06
C ARG A 280 -7.49 -19.39 23.60
N PRO A 281 -7.46 -20.15 22.50
CA PRO A 281 -6.23 -20.75 22.00
C PRO A 281 -5.19 -19.67 21.64
N TRP A 282 -3.93 -20.06 21.70
CA TRP A 282 -2.82 -19.20 21.28
C TRP A 282 -2.72 -19.25 19.75
N ASP A 283 -3.26 -18.21 19.12
CA ASP A 283 -3.30 -18.04 17.66
C ASP A 283 -2.91 -16.57 17.35
N PRO A 284 -1.97 -16.33 16.42
CA PRO A 284 -1.60 -14.99 15.97
C PRO A 284 -2.80 -14.13 15.57
N ILE A 285 -3.84 -14.72 14.97
CA ILE A 285 -5.05 -14.01 14.51
C ILE A 285 -5.79 -13.41 15.70
N TYR A 286 -5.98 -14.18 16.78
CA TYR A 286 -6.64 -13.67 17.98
C TYR A 286 -5.78 -12.64 18.71
N MET A 287 -4.46 -12.74 18.61
CA MET A 287 -3.55 -11.71 19.12
C MET A 287 -3.70 -10.41 18.34
N TYR A 288 -3.68 -10.48 17.01
CA TYR A 288 -3.92 -9.33 16.11
C TYR A 288 -5.24 -8.62 16.45
N MET A 289 -6.36 -9.36 16.45
CA MET A 289 -7.68 -8.82 16.81
C MET A 289 -7.74 -8.21 18.22
N SER A 290 -6.89 -8.68 19.14
CA SER A 290 -6.80 -8.16 20.50
C SER A 290 -5.84 -6.99 20.67
N THR A 291 -5.07 -6.64 19.63
CA THR A 291 -3.99 -5.64 19.73
C THR A 291 -4.59 -4.28 20.01
N THR A 292 -4.20 -3.67 21.13
CA THR A 292 -4.64 -2.33 21.50
C THR A 292 -3.77 -1.27 20.83
N LEU A 293 -4.36 -0.13 20.49
CA LEU A 293 -3.74 0.92 19.69
C LEU A 293 -2.35 1.39 20.19
N PRO A 294 -2.09 1.54 21.50
CA PRO A 294 -0.76 1.92 21.99
C PRO A 294 0.33 0.85 21.78
N LEU A 295 -0.08 -0.41 21.61
CA LEU A 295 0.84 -1.54 21.48
C LEU A 295 1.10 -1.94 20.03
N THR A 296 0.37 -1.38 19.05
CA THR A 296 0.55 -1.67 17.61
C THR A 296 1.92 -1.26 17.09
N THR A 297 2.61 -0.32 17.76
CA THR A 297 3.95 0.15 17.40
C THR A 297 5.09 -0.68 18.02
N VAL A 298 4.78 -1.57 18.98
CA VAL A 298 5.77 -2.28 19.81
C VAL A 298 5.64 -3.80 19.71
N ILE A 299 4.42 -4.33 19.58
CA ILE A 299 4.20 -5.77 19.43
C ILE A 299 4.51 -6.15 17.98
N GLU A 300 5.69 -6.69 17.74
CA GLU A 300 5.99 -7.42 16.51
C GLU A 300 5.02 -8.61 16.42
N GLY A 301 4.28 -8.69 15.31
CA GLY A 301 3.40 -9.82 15.02
C GLY A 301 4.19 -11.12 15.09
N ALA A 302 3.53 -12.21 15.51
CA ALA A 302 4.19 -13.50 15.67
C ALA A 302 5.01 -13.86 14.43
N GLU A 303 6.27 -14.25 14.61
CA GLU A 303 7.14 -14.67 13.51
C GLU A 303 6.47 -15.84 12.76
N ARG A 304 6.39 -15.74 11.43
CA ARG A 304 5.95 -16.84 10.59
C ARG A 304 7.10 -17.81 10.34
N HIS A 305 6.80 -19.09 10.33
CA HIS A 305 7.76 -20.13 9.93
C HIS A 305 7.99 -20.17 8.41
N SER A 306 6.98 -19.77 7.62
CA SER A 306 6.98 -19.75 6.16
C SER A 306 6.41 -18.41 5.68
N PRO A 307 6.87 -17.85 4.54
CA PRO A 307 6.29 -16.62 3.99
C PRO A 307 4.78 -16.75 3.72
N VAL A 308 4.36 -17.91 3.18
CA VAL A 308 2.96 -18.26 2.94
C VAL A 308 2.57 -19.42 3.85
N ASP A 309 1.55 -19.23 4.69
CA ASP A 309 1.06 -20.26 5.60
C ASP A 309 0.16 -21.27 4.85
N THR A 310 0.74 -22.44 4.53
CA THR A 310 0.07 -23.57 3.89
C THR A 310 -0.29 -24.68 4.88
N THR A 311 -0.28 -24.40 6.19
CA THR A 311 -0.57 -25.42 7.20
C THR A 311 -2.05 -25.84 7.19
N GLY A 312 -2.30 -27.14 7.38
CA GLY A 312 -3.66 -27.67 7.56
C GLY A 312 -4.46 -27.92 6.27
N VAL A 313 -3.85 -27.83 5.08
CA VAL A 313 -4.49 -28.16 3.80
C VAL A 313 -3.80 -29.35 3.10
N PRO A 314 -4.51 -30.11 2.24
CA PRO A 314 -4.05 -31.43 1.79
C PRO A 314 -3.07 -31.45 0.60
N GLY A 315 -2.63 -30.29 0.09
CA GLY A 315 -1.79 -30.25 -1.11
C GLY A 315 -0.30 -30.48 -0.83
N LYS A 316 0.40 -31.10 -1.77
CA LYS A 316 1.86 -31.05 -1.83
C LYS A 316 2.30 -31.24 -3.28
N LEU A 317 2.94 -30.22 -3.85
CA LEU A 317 3.48 -30.28 -5.20
C LEU A 317 4.91 -30.80 -5.15
N ASN A 318 5.07 -32.13 -5.24
CA ASN A 318 6.37 -32.80 -5.07
C ASN A 318 7.47 -32.28 -6.01
N TYR A 319 7.11 -31.74 -7.18
CA TYR A 319 8.07 -31.19 -8.14
C TYR A 319 8.68 -29.83 -7.71
N LEU A 320 8.09 -29.17 -6.69
CA LEU A 320 8.62 -27.94 -6.10
C LEU A 320 9.51 -28.23 -4.87
N ASP A 321 9.44 -29.43 -4.31
CA ASP A 321 10.24 -29.78 -3.13
C ASP A 321 11.74 -29.72 -3.47
N GLN A 322 12.48 -28.81 -2.82
CA GLN A 322 13.92 -28.58 -3.04
C GLN A 322 14.31 -28.11 -4.45
N ALA A 323 13.34 -27.76 -5.29
CA ALA A 323 13.61 -27.16 -6.59
C ALA A 323 14.08 -25.69 -6.42
N THR A 324 14.97 -25.25 -7.29
CA THR A 324 15.39 -23.84 -7.42
C THR A 324 15.68 -23.55 -8.88
N ALA A 325 15.39 -22.32 -9.33
CA ALA A 325 15.69 -21.88 -10.68
C ALA A 325 17.14 -21.37 -10.82
N LEU A 326 17.93 -21.36 -9.75
CA LEU A 326 19.28 -20.82 -9.77
C LEU A 326 20.35 -21.83 -10.20
N ARG A 327 21.18 -21.45 -11.18
CA ARG A 327 22.37 -22.17 -11.66
C ARG A 327 23.47 -21.20 -12.07
N PRO A 328 24.72 -21.67 -12.26
CA PRO A 328 25.74 -20.87 -12.92
C PRO A 328 25.24 -20.31 -14.27
N ALA A 329 25.54 -19.05 -14.53
CA ALA A 329 25.11 -18.36 -15.74
C ALA A 329 25.65 -19.05 -17.02
N PRO A 330 24.87 -19.13 -18.12
CA PRO A 330 25.32 -19.79 -19.34
C PRO A 330 26.48 -19.04 -19.99
N HIS A 331 27.48 -19.76 -20.50
CA HIS A 331 28.60 -19.12 -21.20
C HIS A 331 28.32 -18.93 -22.69
N TRP A 332 28.48 -17.69 -23.17
CA TRP A 332 28.36 -17.34 -24.58
C TRP A 332 29.66 -16.77 -25.14
N GLY A 333 29.93 -17.10 -26.41
CA GLY A 333 31.17 -16.69 -27.09
C GLY A 333 31.22 -15.21 -27.47
N TRP A 334 30.06 -14.54 -27.53
CA TRP A 334 29.94 -13.12 -27.89
C TRP A 334 30.11 -12.18 -26.68
N MET A 335 30.06 -12.69 -25.45
CA MET A 335 30.25 -11.87 -24.26
C MET A 335 31.69 -11.34 -24.19
N SER A 336 31.81 -10.07 -23.82
CA SER A 336 33.09 -9.40 -23.68
C SER A 336 33.95 -10.03 -22.57
N LYS A 337 35.23 -9.66 -22.52
CA LYS A 337 36.14 -10.10 -21.45
C LYS A 337 36.00 -9.24 -20.20
N GLU A 338 35.45 -8.04 -20.33
CA GLU A 338 35.25 -7.10 -19.24
C GLU A 338 33.80 -7.20 -18.74
N PRO A 339 33.53 -6.97 -17.45
CA PRO A 339 32.16 -6.99 -16.94
C PRO A 339 31.30 -5.92 -17.61
N ILE A 340 30.15 -6.33 -18.18
CA ILE A 340 29.13 -5.41 -18.70
C ILE A 340 28.13 -5.14 -17.56
N THR A 341 27.74 -3.88 -17.37
CA THR A 341 26.72 -3.50 -16.38
C THR A 341 25.40 -4.22 -16.67
N GLY A 342 24.77 -4.81 -15.65
CA GLY A 342 23.58 -5.64 -15.78
C GLY A 342 23.84 -7.10 -16.18
N PHE A 343 25.11 -7.47 -16.38
CA PHE A 343 25.57 -8.83 -16.67
C PHE A 343 26.58 -9.32 -15.61
N GLU A 344 26.45 -8.85 -14.37
CA GLU A 344 27.37 -9.15 -13.27
C GLU A 344 27.50 -10.66 -13.01
N ASP A 345 26.42 -11.43 -13.23
CA ASP A 345 26.41 -12.88 -13.05
C ASP A 345 27.27 -13.65 -14.08
N TRP A 346 27.70 -12.98 -15.17
CA TRP A 346 28.58 -13.53 -16.20
C TRP A 346 30.04 -13.13 -16.05
N ASP A 347 30.40 -12.46 -14.94
CA ASP A 347 31.79 -12.15 -14.66
C ASP A 347 32.62 -13.44 -14.55
N LYS A 348 33.65 -13.54 -15.40
CA LYS A 348 34.58 -14.68 -15.43
C LYS A 348 35.39 -14.82 -14.14
N SER A 349 35.43 -13.79 -13.30
CA SER A 349 36.08 -13.84 -11.99
C SER A 349 35.33 -14.73 -10.98
N ASP A 350 34.01 -14.88 -11.13
CA ASP A 350 33.16 -15.75 -10.31
C ASP A 350 32.33 -16.72 -11.18
N PRO A 351 32.94 -17.82 -11.66
CA PRO A 351 32.25 -18.78 -12.52
C PRO A 351 31.13 -19.54 -11.81
N MET A 352 31.01 -19.43 -10.48
CA MET A 352 29.97 -20.06 -9.68
C MET A 352 28.84 -19.10 -9.32
N ALA A 353 28.88 -17.85 -9.83
CA ALA A 353 27.82 -16.88 -9.66
C ALA A 353 26.49 -17.48 -10.13
N LEU A 354 25.52 -17.51 -9.22
CA LEU A 354 24.20 -18.05 -9.48
C LEU A 354 23.34 -17.00 -10.20
N HIS A 355 22.66 -17.47 -11.24
CA HIS A 355 21.77 -16.73 -12.11
C HIS A 355 20.47 -17.53 -12.32
N TYR A 356 19.40 -16.83 -12.71
CA TYR A 356 18.15 -17.46 -13.10
C TYR A 356 18.31 -18.34 -14.35
N ASN A 357 17.90 -19.60 -14.28
CA ASN A 357 17.93 -20.52 -15.40
C ASN A 357 16.51 -21.01 -15.73
N PRO A 358 15.92 -20.61 -16.88
CA PRO A 358 14.57 -20.99 -17.25
C PRO A 358 14.37 -22.50 -17.46
N ASN A 359 15.43 -23.27 -17.71
CA ASN A 359 15.33 -24.73 -17.85
C ASN A 359 15.20 -25.45 -16.50
N GLU A 360 15.60 -24.78 -15.41
CA GLU A 360 15.58 -25.33 -14.05
C GLU A 360 14.42 -24.75 -13.23
N ASP A 361 13.75 -23.71 -13.74
CA ASP A 361 12.55 -23.16 -13.12
C ASP A 361 11.35 -24.11 -13.33
N PRO A 362 10.84 -24.76 -12.27
CA PRO A 362 9.70 -25.66 -12.38
C PRO A 362 8.40 -24.97 -12.83
N LEU A 363 8.28 -23.65 -12.69
CA LEU A 363 7.11 -22.87 -13.09
C LEU A 363 7.25 -22.26 -14.49
N HIS A 364 8.44 -22.27 -15.09
CA HIS A 364 8.66 -21.66 -16.39
C HIS A 364 8.03 -22.49 -17.51
N ILE A 365 7.30 -21.81 -18.40
CA ILE A 365 6.70 -22.35 -19.61
C ILE A 365 7.08 -21.41 -20.76
N SER A 366 7.82 -21.93 -21.74
CA SER A 366 8.21 -21.18 -22.93
C SER A 366 7.24 -21.42 -24.10
N ASN A 367 7.12 -20.43 -24.97
CA ASN A 367 6.44 -20.55 -26.26
C ASN A 367 7.36 -20.26 -27.47
N LEU A 368 8.68 -20.24 -27.26
CA LEU A 368 9.64 -19.94 -28.32
C LEU A 368 9.72 -21.03 -29.40
N ASP A 369 9.23 -22.25 -29.11
CA ASP A 369 9.07 -23.35 -30.06
C ASP A 369 7.84 -23.18 -30.99
N ARG A 370 6.92 -22.27 -30.63
CA ARG A 370 5.73 -21.96 -31.42
C ARG A 370 6.07 -20.98 -32.55
N PRO A 371 5.38 -21.05 -33.69
CA PRO A 371 5.55 -20.06 -34.76
C PRO A 371 5.11 -18.68 -34.30
N VAL A 372 5.63 -17.65 -34.99
CA VAL A 372 5.09 -16.29 -34.91
C VAL A 372 3.61 -16.30 -35.29
N LEU A 373 2.79 -15.44 -34.66
CA LEU A 373 1.36 -15.31 -34.96
C LEU A 373 1.13 -15.08 -36.46
N GLU A 374 0.21 -15.84 -37.04
CA GLU A 374 -0.06 -15.87 -38.48
C GLU A 374 -0.42 -14.48 -39.02
N GLU A 375 -1.14 -13.69 -38.21
CA GLU A 375 -1.61 -12.35 -38.53
C GLU A 375 -0.47 -11.36 -38.81
N ILE A 376 0.65 -11.47 -38.10
CA ILE A 376 1.82 -10.58 -38.24
C ILE A 376 2.98 -11.22 -38.99
N HIS A 377 3.00 -12.55 -39.13
CA HIS A 377 4.12 -13.30 -39.72
C HIS A 377 4.47 -12.78 -41.13
N LYS A 378 3.47 -12.48 -41.96
CA LYS A 378 3.69 -11.92 -43.31
C LYS A 378 4.31 -10.52 -43.27
N ALA A 379 3.91 -9.67 -42.33
CA ALA A 379 4.43 -8.30 -42.21
C ALA A 379 5.87 -8.29 -41.69
N LEU A 380 6.20 -9.17 -40.74
CA LEU A 380 7.57 -9.30 -40.23
C LEU A 380 8.51 -9.89 -41.29
N SER A 381 8.08 -10.92 -42.01
CA SER A 381 8.90 -11.57 -43.05
C SER A 381 9.02 -10.78 -44.37
N SER A 382 8.22 -9.73 -44.59
CA SER A 382 8.31 -8.91 -45.81
C SER A 382 9.54 -7.99 -45.83
N GLY A 383 10.14 -7.71 -44.67
CA GLY A 383 11.19 -6.71 -44.50
C GLY A 383 10.69 -5.26 -44.49
N GLU A 384 9.37 -5.04 -44.50
CA GLU A 384 8.77 -3.71 -44.42
C GLU A 384 8.73 -3.15 -42.98
N VAL A 385 8.66 -4.04 -41.99
CA VAL A 385 8.71 -3.67 -40.57
C VAL A 385 10.17 -3.44 -40.17
N LYS A 386 10.54 -2.18 -39.94
CA LYS A 386 11.88 -1.80 -39.47
C LYS A 386 11.76 -1.18 -38.09
N ILE A 387 12.53 -1.68 -37.12
CA ILE A 387 12.53 -1.15 -35.75
C ILE A 387 13.91 -0.54 -35.50
N LYS A 388 14.08 0.73 -35.88
CA LYS A 388 15.30 1.51 -35.63
C LYS A 388 15.33 2.05 -34.21
N HIS A 389 14.21 2.62 -33.74
CA HIS A 389 14.05 3.13 -32.38
C HIS A 389 12.98 2.35 -31.61
N VAL A 390 13.03 2.45 -30.29
CA VAL A 390 12.01 1.94 -29.37
C VAL A 390 11.64 3.07 -28.41
N VAL A 391 10.36 3.41 -28.36
CA VAL A 391 9.81 4.34 -27.37
C VAL A 391 8.92 3.55 -26.41
N PHE A 392 9.28 3.48 -25.13
CA PHE A 392 8.54 2.76 -24.10
C PHE A 392 7.89 3.74 -23.13
N LEU A 393 6.57 3.79 -23.16
CA LEU A 393 5.76 4.53 -22.20
C LEU A 393 5.28 3.64 -21.05
N LYS A 394 5.65 4.03 -19.82
CA LYS A 394 5.03 3.51 -18.62
C LYS A 394 3.90 4.44 -18.23
N LEU A 395 2.66 3.93 -18.28
CA LEU A 395 1.46 4.72 -18.02
C LEU A 395 1.10 4.62 -16.54
N GLU A 396 1.31 5.70 -15.81
CA GLU A 396 1.01 5.83 -14.39
C GLU A 396 -0.48 5.68 -14.10
N SER A 397 -0.85 4.87 -13.10
CA SER A 397 -2.22 4.69 -12.62
C SER A 397 -3.23 4.36 -13.74
N ALA A 398 -2.79 3.70 -14.82
CA ALA A 398 -3.58 3.43 -16.02
C ALA A 398 -4.38 2.13 -15.93
N ARG A 399 -5.71 2.25 -15.85
CA ARG A 399 -6.63 1.09 -15.85
C ARG A 399 -6.89 0.56 -17.26
N ALA A 400 -6.97 -0.76 -17.40
CA ALA A 400 -7.29 -1.42 -18.67
C ALA A 400 -8.70 -1.10 -19.21
N ASP A 401 -9.70 -0.90 -18.34
CA ASP A 401 -11.10 -0.70 -18.73
C ASP A 401 -11.42 0.72 -19.25
N ILE A 402 -10.40 1.59 -19.29
CA ILE A 402 -10.47 2.93 -19.88
C ILE A 402 -9.41 3.16 -20.95
N PHE A 403 -8.72 2.11 -21.41
CA PHE A 403 -7.70 2.20 -22.45
C PHE A 403 -8.04 1.25 -23.62
N PRO A 404 -9.04 1.58 -24.45
CA PRO A 404 -9.90 2.77 -24.40
C PRO A 404 -11.14 2.58 -23.52
N LEU A 405 -11.79 3.69 -23.17
CA LEU A 405 -13.10 3.70 -22.52
C LEU A 405 -14.14 3.08 -23.46
N GLN A 406 -14.92 2.12 -22.95
CA GLN A 406 -15.96 1.43 -23.71
C GLN A 406 -17.37 1.86 -23.25
N LYS A 407 -18.27 2.09 -24.21
CA LYS A 407 -19.70 2.34 -23.96
C LYS A 407 -20.34 1.11 -23.31
N ASP A 408 -21.29 1.35 -22.41
CA ASP A 408 -22.01 0.32 -21.64
C ASP A 408 -21.15 -0.61 -20.75
N SER A 409 -19.85 -0.32 -20.65
CA SER A 409 -18.91 -0.98 -19.74
C SER A 409 -19.16 -0.60 -18.27
N PHE A 410 -18.40 -1.20 -17.36
CA PHE A 410 -18.43 -0.87 -15.94
C PHE A 410 -18.22 0.63 -15.69
N MET A 411 -17.20 1.23 -16.30
CA MET A 411 -16.89 2.64 -16.12
C MET A 411 -18.03 3.55 -16.63
N TYR A 412 -18.58 3.24 -17.81
CA TYR A 412 -19.72 3.98 -18.36
C TYR A 412 -20.94 3.94 -17.43
N LYS A 413 -21.25 2.75 -16.88
CA LYS A 413 -22.34 2.58 -15.91
C LYS A 413 -22.08 3.35 -14.62
N ARG A 414 -20.84 3.34 -14.12
CA ARG A 414 -20.44 4.10 -12.92
C ARG A 414 -20.59 5.61 -13.09
N ILE A 415 -20.31 6.13 -14.30
CA ILE A 415 -20.57 7.52 -14.66
C ILE A 415 -22.08 7.78 -14.69
N ALA A 416 -22.85 6.92 -15.37
CA ALA A 416 -24.31 7.04 -15.45
C ALA A 416 -24.96 7.12 -14.07
N GLU A 417 -24.54 6.27 -13.12
CA GLU A 417 -25.03 6.25 -11.73
C GLU A 417 -24.84 7.55 -10.96
N SER A 418 -23.89 8.39 -11.36
CA SER A 418 -23.66 9.70 -10.73
C SER A 418 -24.68 10.77 -11.14
N TRP A 419 -25.50 10.52 -12.17
CA TRP A 419 -26.53 11.43 -12.68
C TRP A 419 -27.91 11.10 -12.12
N LYS A 420 -28.77 12.12 -11.93
CA LYS A 420 -30.08 12.01 -11.24
C LYS A 420 -30.99 10.89 -11.75
N ASP A 421 -31.03 10.68 -13.07
CA ASP A 421 -31.87 9.66 -13.72
C ASP A 421 -31.09 8.41 -14.14
N LYS A 422 -29.86 8.24 -13.65
CA LYS A 422 -28.92 7.20 -14.10
C LYS A 422 -28.70 7.19 -15.62
N LYS A 423 -28.80 8.37 -16.23
CA LYS A 423 -28.62 8.60 -17.67
C LYS A 423 -27.61 9.71 -17.86
N ILE A 424 -26.62 9.45 -18.71
CA ILE A 424 -25.58 10.41 -19.06
C ILE A 424 -26.19 11.41 -20.09
N PRO A 425 -26.09 12.74 -19.85
CA PRO A 425 -26.50 13.73 -20.84
C PRO A 425 -25.74 13.56 -22.16
N GLN A 426 -26.38 13.86 -23.29
CA GLN A 426 -25.76 13.66 -24.62
C GLN A 426 -24.43 14.42 -24.77
N GLU A 427 -24.35 15.66 -24.27
CA GLU A 427 -23.10 16.44 -24.28
C GLU A 427 -21.94 15.73 -23.56
N VAL A 428 -22.24 14.97 -22.50
CA VAL A 428 -21.24 14.19 -21.76
C VAL A 428 -20.91 12.91 -22.52
N VAL A 429 -21.89 12.28 -23.18
CA VAL A 429 -21.63 11.14 -24.09
C VAL A 429 -20.66 11.55 -25.20
N ASP A 430 -20.82 12.75 -25.78
CA ASP A 430 -19.95 13.27 -26.83
C ASP A 430 -18.52 13.54 -26.31
N ARG A 431 -18.38 14.00 -25.05
CA ARG A 431 -17.07 14.11 -24.38
C ARG A 431 -16.43 12.74 -24.16
N LEU A 432 -17.21 11.77 -23.63
CA LEU A 432 -16.72 10.41 -23.40
C LEU A 432 -16.28 9.71 -24.69
N ALA A 433 -17.00 9.94 -25.79
CA ALA A 433 -16.64 9.44 -27.11
C ALA A 433 -15.26 9.94 -27.59
N ASN A 434 -14.84 11.11 -27.12
CA ASN A 434 -13.56 11.73 -27.49
C ASN A 434 -12.47 11.60 -26.41
N LEU A 435 -12.77 11.00 -25.26
CA LEU A 435 -11.88 10.99 -24.10
C LEU A 435 -10.59 10.18 -24.32
N THR A 436 -10.68 9.03 -25.01
CA THR A 436 -9.55 8.09 -25.15
C THR A 436 -9.41 7.61 -26.60
N ARG A 437 -9.42 8.55 -27.55
CA ARG A 437 -9.37 8.27 -29.00
C ARG A 437 -8.02 7.71 -29.42
N THR A 438 -6.94 8.10 -28.76
CA THR A 438 -5.60 7.62 -29.08
C THR A 438 -5.41 6.19 -28.60
N ALA A 439 -5.87 5.88 -27.39
CA ALA A 439 -5.91 4.50 -26.89
C ALA A 439 -6.74 3.59 -27.81
N GLU A 440 -7.89 4.06 -28.32
CA GLU A 440 -8.69 3.32 -29.30
C GLU A 440 -7.91 3.07 -30.59
N PHE A 441 -7.26 4.09 -31.12
CA PHE A 441 -6.47 4.01 -32.34
C PHE A 441 -5.27 3.05 -32.22
N LEU A 442 -4.62 3.04 -31.06
CA LEU A 442 -3.46 2.18 -30.77
C LEU A 442 -3.85 0.73 -30.50
N THR A 443 -4.96 0.52 -29.78
CA THR A 443 -5.43 -0.83 -29.42
C THR A 443 -6.26 -1.51 -30.50
N ASN A 444 -6.94 -0.70 -31.33
CA ASN A 444 -8.00 -1.15 -32.24
C ASN A 444 -9.12 -1.92 -31.52
N PHE A 445 -9.35 -1.67 -30.23
CA PHE A 445 -10.45 -2.26 -29.48
C PHE A 445 -11.76 -1.53 -29.78
N PRO A 446 -12.87 -2.25 -30.00
CA PRO A 446 -14.17 -1.62 -30.23
C PRO A 446 -14.63 -0.90 -28.95
N ASN A 447 -14.98 0.38 -29.06
CA ASN A 447 -15.43 1.18 -27.91
C ASN A 447 -16.94 1.46 -27.89
N GLY A 448 -17.66 1.24 -29.00
CA GLY A 448 -19.10 1.43 -29.10
C GLY A 448 -19.58 2.89 -29.16
N PHE A 449 -18.68 3.87 -29.24
CA PHE A 449 -19.04 5.28 -29.45
C PHE A 449 -19.15 5.60 -30.94
N GLU A 450 -19.98 6.59 -31.28
CA GLU A 450 -20.05 7.15 -32.63
C GLU A 450 -19.17 8.40 -32.66
N HIS A 451 -18.18 8.42 -33.55
CA HIS A 451 -17.29 9.57 -33.73
C HIS A 451 -16.70 9.56 -35.15
N ASP A 452 -16.04 10.65 -35.54
CA ASP A 452 -15.34 10.74 -36.83
C ASP A 452 -13.97 10.04 -36.76
N ASP A 453 -13.72 9.11 -37.66
CA ASP A 453 -12.45 8.36 -37.80
C ASP A 453 -11.36 9.13 -38.56
N SER A 454 -11.62 10.37 -38.97
CA SER A 454 -10.67 11.17 -39.75
C SER A 454 -9.41 11.63 -38.99
N ARG A 455 -9.41 11.61 -37.63
CA ARG A 455 -8.34 12.18 -36.77
C ARG A 455 -6.93 11.70 -37.12
N PHE A 456 -6.75 10.42 -37.42
CA PHE A 456 -5.43 9.80 -37.62
C PHE A 456 -5.13 9.40 -39.08
N GLY A 457 -6.01 9.72 -40.03
CA GLY A 457 -5.85 9.38 -41.45
C GLY A 457 -5.92 7.88 -41.78
N ARG A 458 -5.99 6.99 -40.78
CA ARG A 458 -6.18 5.55 -40.89
C ARG A 458 -6.93 5.02 -39.66
N LYS A 459 -7.55 3.84 -39.80
CA LYS A 459 -8.42 3.28 -38.76
C LYS A 459 -7.69 2.80 -37.50
N ALA A 460 -6.50 2.23 -37.65
CA ALA A 460 -5.71 1.69 -36.55
C ALA A 460 -4.23 1.96 -36.79
N TYR A 461 -3.46 2.12 -35.70
CA TYR A 461 -2.02 2.29 -35.80
C TYR A 461 -1.33 0.99 -36.24
N GLY A 462 -1.75 -0.16 -35.68
CA GLY A 462 -1.14 -1.46 -35.94
C GLY A 462 -0.29 -1.97 -34.79
N GLY A 463 -0.04 -3.28 -34.74
CA GLY A 463 0.71 -3.94 -33.67
C GLY A 463 -0.16 -4.84 -32.78
N ILE A 464 0.31 -5.15 -31.58
CA ILE A 464 -0.28 -6.15 -30.71
C ILE A 464 -0.79 -5.49 -29.43
N SER A 465 -2.03 -5.80 -29.03
CA SER A 465 -2.65 -5.26 -27.81
C SER A 465 -3.30 -6.37 -27.00
N ALA A 466 -3.02 -6.40 -25.69
CA ALA A 466 -3.56 -7.42 -24.80
C ALA A 466 -4.79 -6.93 -24.03
N ARG A 467 -5.84 -7.76 -23.98
CA ARG A 467 -7.11 -7.42 -23.32
C ARG A 467 -7.16 -7.80 -21.84
N ASP A 468 -6.57 -8.94 -21.45
CA ASP A 468 -6.43 -9.35 -20.04
C ASP A 468 -4.96 -9.30 -19.62
N ALA A 469 -4.45 -8.09 -19.49
CA ALA A 469 -3.10 -7.82 -19.01
C ALA A 469 -3.11 -7.40 -17.54
N ILE A 470 -2.17 -7.94 -16.76
CA ILE A 470 -1.92 -7.52 -15.37
C ILE A 470 -0.51 -7.00 -15.16
N THR A 471 -0.36 -6.12 -14.20
CA THR A 471 0.95 -5.66 -13.76
C THR A 471 1.67 -6.72 -12.92
N SER A 472 3.01 -6.69 -12.92
CA SER A 472 3.85 -7.49 -12.03
C SER A 472 4.00 -6.88 -10.63
N ALA A 473 3.70 -5.58 -10.47
CA ALA A 473 3.55 -4.97 -9.15
C ALA A 473 2.58 -3.78 -9.17
N THR A 474 1.85 -3.58 -8.07
CA THR A 474 0.97 -2.39 -7.91
C THR A 474 1.69 -1.18 -7.29
N TYR A 475 3.03 -1.22 -7.22
CA TYR A 475 3.90 -0.12 -6.81
C TYR A 475 4.75 0.32 -8.01
N THR A 476 4.69 1.59 -8.40
CA THR A 476 5.28 2.12 -9.65
C THR A 476 6.73 1.69 -9.86
N LEU A 477 7.62 1.90 -8.88
CA LEU A 477 9.05 1.60 -9.02
C LEU A 477 9.35 0.10 -9.18
N LYS A 478 8.59 -0.75 -8.48
CA LYS A 478 8.63 -2.21 -8.64
C LYS A 478 8.14 -2.61 -10.03
N SER A 479 7.07 -1.97 -10.49
CA SER A 479 6.47 -2.20 -11.81
C SER A 479 7.39 -1.76 -12.96
N LEU A 480 8.15 -0.66 -12.80
CA LEU A 480 9.20 -0.25 -13.73
C LEU A 480 10.24 -1.36 -13.88
N THR A 481 10.73 -1.88 -12.76
CA THR A 481 11.72 -2.96 -12.76
C THR A 481 11.19 -4.21 -13.46
N GLY A 482 9.96 -4.63 -13.15
CA GLY A 482 9.35 -5.78 -13.80
C GLY A 482 9.13 -5.60 -15.32
N SER A 483 8.76 -4.39 -15.76
CA SER A 483 8.55 -4.09 -17.18
C SER A 483 9.83 -3.92 -17.99
N PHE A 484 10.87 -3.30 -17.42
CA PHE A 484 12.11 -3.03 -18.14
C PHE A 484 13.10 -4.18 -18.07
N CYS A 485 13.01 -5.04 -17.06
CA CYS A 485 13.93 -6.17 -16.88
C CYS A 485 13.27 -7.53 -17.10
N GLY A 486 11.97 -7.59 -17.36
CA GLY A 486 11.27 -8.86 -17.61
C GLY A 486 11.31 -9.80 -16.39
N VAL A 487 11.45 -9.22 -15.20
CA VAL A 487 11.55 -9.93 -13.92
C VAL A 487 10.26 -9.84 -13.14
N THR A 488 10.15 -10.70 -12.14
CA THR A 488 9.18 -10.48 -11.08
C THR A 488 9.79 -9.60 -9.98
N PRO A 489 9.10 -8.53 -9.52
CA PRO A 489 9.67 -7.60 -8.55
C PRO A 489 9.97 -8.24 -7.18
N LEU A 490 10.81 -7.58 -6.38
CA LEU A 490 11.21 -8.09 -5.07
C LEU A 490 10.04 -8.02 -4.09
N VAL A 491 9.74 -9.15 -3.46
CA VAL A 491 8.78 -9.28 -2.35
C VAL A 491 9.36 -8.68 -1.07
N ALA A 492 9.36 -7.35 -1.00
CA ALA A 492 9.74 -6.56 0.15
C ALA A 492 8.99 -5.22 0.11
N ASP A 493 8.73 -4.64 1.28
CA ASP A 493 8.09 -3.33 1.37
C ASP A 493 8.96 -2.24 0.73
N PHE A 494 8.32 -1.37 -0.06
CA PHE A 494 8.90 -0.21 -0.73
C PHE A 494 9.98 -0.58 -1.76
N ASN A 495 10.58 0.42 -2.39
CA ASN A 495 11.66 0.22 -3.35
C ASN A 495 12.90 -0.34 -2.64
N ARG A 496 13.18 -1.61 -2.91
CA ARG A 496 14.38 -2.34 -2.45
C ARG A 496 15.13 -2.96 -3.62
N GLU A 497 14.66 -2.73 -4.83
CA GLU A 497 15.29 -3.18 -6.06
C GLU A 497 16.61 -2.42 -6.29
N PHE A 498 16.72 -1.18 -5.80
CA PHE A 498 17.93 -0.36 -6.00
C PHE A 498 19.15 -0.85 -5.18
N ASP A 499 18.94 -1.57 -4.08
CA ASP A 499 20.00 -2.04 -3.18
C ASP A 499 20.21 -3.57 -3.21
N HIS A 500 19.50 -4.28 -4.09
CA HIS A 500 19.56 -5.73 -4.27
C HIS A 500 19.86 -6.13 -5.72
N HIS A 501 20.10 -7.42 -5.95
CA HIS A 501 20.50 -7.95 -7.24
C HIS A 501 19.30 -8.06 -8.20
N ILE A 502 19.29 -7.25 -9.26
CA ILE A 502 18.34 -7.43 -10.38
C ILE A 502 18.85 -8.58 -11.24
N TYR A 503 18.25 -9.75 -11.06
CA TYR A 503 18.76 -11.02 -11.58
C TYR A 503 18.58 -11.23 -13.10
N GLN A 504 18.09 -10.23 -13.84
CA GLN A 504 18.07 -10.26 -15.31
C GLN A 504 18.53 -8.91 -15.87
N PRO A 505 19.25 -8.90 -17.00
CA PRO A 505 19.58 -7.67 -17.70
C PRO A 505 18.29 -6.93 -18.14
N CYS A 506 18.19 -5.66 -17.78
CA CYS A 506 17.15 -4.76 -18.26
C CYS A 506 17.36 -4.36 -19.72
N LEU A 507 16.31 -3.87 -20.40
CA LEU A 507 16.38 -3.43 -21.81
C LEU A 507 17.54 -2.48 -22.11
N PRO A 508 17.87 -1.47 -21.26
CA PRO A 508 19.06 -0.65 -21.49
C PRO A 508 20.37 -1.46 -21.47
N HIS A 509 20.50 -2.44 -20.57
CA HIS A 509 21.65 -3.35 -20.52
C HIS A 509 21.70 -4.25 -21.74
N VAL A 510 20.56 -4.79 -22.19
CA VAL A 510 20.46 -5.59 -23.41
C VAL A 510 20.91 -4.77 -24.61
N PHE A 511 20.39 -3.55 -24.76
CA PHE A 511 20.76 -2.67 -25.86
C PHE A 511 22.22 -2.20 -25.81
N ASP A 512 22.78 -1.95 -24.63
CA ASP A 512 24.22 -1.69 -24.45
C ASP A 512 25.07 -2.90 -24.87
N ALA A 513 24.68 -4.12 -24.46
CA ALA A 513 25.38 -5.34 -24.85
C ALA A 513 25.30 -5.62 -26.36
N LEU A 514 24.16 -5.34 -27.00
CA LEU A 514 24.02 -5.42 -28.45
C LEU A 514 24.87 -4.34 -29.16
N SER A 515 25.07 -3.18 -28.55
CA SER A 515 25.91 -2.09 -29.10
C SER A 515 27.40 -2.39 -29.03
N GLN A 516 27.81 -3.36 -28.22
CA GLN A 516 29.20 -3.78 -28.07
C GLN A 516 29.57 -4.95 -29.01
N GLN A 517 28.65 -5.38 -29.89
CA GLN A 517 28.96 -6.45 -30.85
C GLN A 517 29.97 -5.98 -31.91
N PRO A 518 30.84 -6.87 -32.44
CA PRO A 518 31.97 -6.47 -33.29
C PRO A 518 31.58 -5.79 -34.60
N ASP A 519 30.36 -6.01 -35.09
CA ASP A 519 29.85 -5.49 -36.35
C ASP A 519 29.09 -4.15 -36.23
N ILE A 520 28.98 -3.60 -35.01
CA ILE A 520 28.34 -2.32 -34.71
C ILE A 520 29.29 -1.14 -35.00
N THR A 521 28.78 -0.14 -35.71
CA THR A 521 29.49 1.10 -36.03
C THR A 521 28.51 2.21 -36.42
N SER A 522 28.85 3.45 -36.07
CA SER A 522 28.13 4.66 -36.52
C SER A 522 28.55 5.13 -37.92
N GLU A 523 29.59 4.53 -38.52
CA GLU A 523 30.16 4.97 -39.82
C GLU A 523 29.40 4.43 -41.05
N THR A 524 28.21 3.87 -40.88
CA THR A 524 27.40 3.26 -41.94
C THR A 524 25.99 3.85 -41.96
N ASP A 525 25.32 3.80 -43.11
CA ASP A 525 23.90 4.17 -43.24
C ASP A 525 22.94 3.00 -42.86
N ASP A 526 23.50 1.82 -42.61
CA ASP A 526 22.74 0.65 -42.15
C ASP A 526 22.41 0.76 -40.65
N PHE A 527 21.18 1.19 -40.35
CA PHE A 527 20.73 1.40 -38.97
C PHE A 527 20.82 0.15 -38.09
N THR A 528 20.83 -1.06 -38.67
CA THR A 528 20.91 -2.30 -37.89
C THR A 528 22.25 -2.45 -37.18
N LYS A 529 23.27 -1.71 -37.63
CA LYS A 529 24.63 -1.65 -37.09
C LYS A 529 24.88 -0.42 -36.23
N TRP A 530 23.90 0.47 -36.07
CA TRP A 530 24.05 1.64 -35.21
C TRP A 530 24.02 1.23 -33.73
N PRO A 531 24.88 1.81 -32.87
CA PRO A 531 24.80 1.58 -31.44
C PRO A 531 23.51 2.17 -30.85
N TRP A 532 23.03 1.56 -29.78
CA TRP A 532 21.88 2.05 -29.03
C TRP A 532 22.27 3.12 -28.01
N HIS A 533 21.38 4.09 -27.83
CA HIS A 533 21.42 5.09 -26.78
C HIS A 533 20.12 5.01 -25.97
N SER A 534 20.23 4.82 -24.66
CA SER A 534 19.09 4.64 -23.76
C SER A 534 18.89 5.86 -22.87
N THR A 535 17.67 6.38 -22.80
CA THR A 535 17.32 7.53 -21.96
C THR A 535 16.00 7.36 -21.22
N PHE A 536 15.93 7.90 -20.00
CA PHE A 536 14.74 7.89 -19.15
C PHE A 536 14.18 9.30 -18.96
N MET A 537 12.89 9.51 -19.19
CA MET A 537 12.28 10.84 -19.10
C MET A 537 11.01 10.85 -18.25
N MET A 538 10.91 11.80 -17.32
CA MET A 538 9.67 12.13 -16.62
C MET A 538 9.68 13.60 -16.19
N SER A 539 8.51 14.21 -16.05
CA SER A 539 8.35 15.62 -15.69
C SER A 539 8.24 15.85 -14.17
N VAL A 540 8.44 14.78 -13.39
CA VAL A 540 8.27 14.72 -11.94
C VAL A 540 9.58 14.35 -11.23
N THR A 541 9.59 14.51 -9.91
CA THR A 541 10.78 14.23 -9.07
C THR A 541 11.21 12.78 -9.16
N GLU A 542 12.52 12.56 -9.23
CA GLU A 542 13.13 11.22 -9.08
C GLU A 542 13.57 10.88 -7.66
N THR A 543 13.39 11.80 -6.72
CA THR A 543 13.86 11.61 -5.35
C THR A 543 12.93 10.73 -4.52
N TYR A 544 11.76 10.38 -5.07
CA TYR A 544 10.79 9.53 -4.39
C TYR A 544 11.33 8.12 -4.20
N ASP A 545 11.31 7.65 -2.95
CA ASP A 545 11.68 6.30 -2.53
C ASP A 545 12.92 5.73 -3.25
N ASN A 546 14.02 6.51 -3.28
CA ASN A 546 15.30 6.12 -3.90
C ASN A 546 15.22 5.78 -5.41
N GLN A 547 14.26 6.32 -6.16
CA GLN A 547 14.21 6.14 -7.61
C GLN A 547 15.48 6.69 -8.31
N ASP A 548 16.10 7.74 -7.78
CA ASP A 548 17.38 8.30 -8.22
C ASP A 548 18.51 7.26 -8.20
N LYS A 549 18.45 6.29 -7.28
CA LYS A 549 19.36 5.14 -7.19
C LYS A 549 18.91 3.96 -8.02
N LEU A 550 17.60 3.72 -8.14
CA LEU A 550 17.05 2.63 -8.95
C LEU A 550 17.30 2.85 -10.45
N THR A 551 17.05 4.06 -10.95
CA THR A 551 17.10 4.35 -12.40
C THR A 551 18.45 3.99 -13.03
N PRO A 552 19.61 4.29 -12.40
CA PRO A 552 20.91 3.78 -12.86
C PRO A 552 21.05 2.25 -12.79
N GLN A 553 20.48 1.58 -11.78
CA GLN A 553 20.49 0.10 -11.68
C GLN A 553 19.66 -0.55 -12.80
N LEU A 554 18.67 0.16 -13.36
CA LEU A 554 17.92 -0.29 -14.53
C LEU A 554 18.70 -0.07 -15.85
N GLY A 555 19.89 0.54 -15.78
CA GLY A 555 20.79 0.76 -16.91
C GLY A 555 20.66 2.13 -17.59
N PHE A 556 19.83 3.03 -17.08
CA PHE A 556 19.70 4.38 -17.63
C PHE A 556 20.77 5.31 -17.06
N ARG A 557 21.72 5.69 -17.92
CA ARG A 557 22.76 6.68 -17.59
C ARG A 557 22.30 8.12 -17.83
N ASP A 558 21.52 8.32 -18.89
CA ASP A 558 20.98 9.63 -19.27
C ASP A 558 19.50 9.72 -18.88
N LYS A 559 19.14 10.81 -18.20
CA LYS A 559 17.77 11.03 -17.74
C LYS A 559 17.33 12.49 -17.78
N GLN A 560 16.03 12.69 -17.97
CA GLN A 560 15.33 13.96 -17.76
C GLN A 560 14.29 13.78 -16.66
N THR A 561 14.38 14.59 -15.61
CA THR A 561 13.51 14.54 -14.43
C THR A 561 13.12 15.96 -14.03
N LYS A 562 12.23 16.13 -13.05
CA LYS A 562 11.95 17.47 -12.50
C LYS A 562 13.24 18.20 -12.11
N GLU A 563 14.17 17.50 -11.47
CA GLU A 563 15.44 18.06 -10.99
C GLU A 563 16.30 18.58 -12.15
N THR A 564 16.31 17.91 -13.30
CA THR A 564 17.10 18.35 -14.46
C THR A 564 16.42 19.47 -15.24
N ILE A 565 15.09 19.46 -15.39
CA ILE A 565 14.39 20.47 -16.20
C ILE A 565 14.24 21.83 -15.49
N ILE A 566 14.30 21.85 -14.15
CA ILE A 566 14.28 23.11 -13.38
C ILE A 566 15.67 23.71 -13.15
N ASP A 567 16.75 23.02 -13.54
CA ASP A 567 18.11 23.59 -13.46
C ASP A 567 18.16 24.86 -14.34
N PRO A 568 18.62 26.02 -13.82
CA PRO A 568 18.80 27.23 -14.61
C PRO A 568 19.69 27.07 -15.86
N LYS A 569 20.48 26.00 -15.95
CA LYS A 569 21.31 25.64 -17.12
C LYS A 569 20.59 24.75 -18.13
N ALA A 570 19.39 24.26 -17.81
CA ALA A 570 18.65 23.38 -18.69
C ALA A 570 18.22 24.10 -19.97
N LYS A 571 18.23 23.39 -21.11
CA LYS A 571 18.01 23.97 -22.44
C LYS A 571 16.66 24.67 -22.58
N TYR A 572 15.64 24.15 -21.91
CA TYR A 572 14.27 24.67 -21.95
C TYR A 572 13.86 25.42 -20.69
N TYR A 573 14.82 25.90 -19.87
CA TYR A 573 14.54 26.72 -18.70
C TYR A 573 14.13 28.17 -19.11
N PRO A 574 13.18 28.81 -18.39
CA PRO A 574 12.37 28.26 -17.31
C PRO A 574 11.23 27.37 -17.82
N VAL A 575 10.86 26.38 -17.00
CA VAL A 575 9.66 25.55 -17.21
C VAL A 575 8.43 26.45 -17.37
N LYS A 576 7.60 26.17 -18.38
CA LYS A 576 6.52 27.10 -18.79
C LYS A 576 5.23 26.86 -18.02
N SER A 577 4.93 25.60 -17.73
CA SER A 577 3.74 25.21 -16.98
C SER A 577 3.95 25.32 -15.47
N LYS A 578 2.84 25.43 -14.75
CA LYS A 578 2.82 25.22 -13.29
C LYS A 578 2.90 23.72 -12.99
N GLU A 579 3.33 23.39 -11.79
CA GLU A 579 3.20 22.04 -11.26
C GLU A 579 1.73 21.63 -11.20
N VAL A 580 1.44 20.40 -11.59
CA VAL A 580 0.09 19.83 -11.64
C VAL A 580 -0.17 18.86 -10.50
N ASN A 581 0.88 18.29 -9.92
CA ASN A 581 0.81 17.45 -8.73
C ASN A 581 1.99 17.76 -7.80
N TYR A 582 2.01 17.16 -6.61
CA TYR A 582 3.08 17.36 -5.63
C TYR A 582 4.43 16.76 -6.04
N TYR A 583 4.47 15.98 -7.12
CA TYR A 583 5.72 15.46 -7.67
C TYR A 583 6.33 16.36 -8.75
N GLY A 584 5.53 17.14 -9.49
CA GLY A 584 6.08 18.09 -10.46
C GLY A 584 5.12 18.53 -11.56
N TYR A 585 5.67 18.57 -12.78
CA TYR A 585 5.11 19.25 -13.93
C TYR A 585 4.35 18.29 -14.85
N PRO A 586 3.47 18.80 -15.72
CA PRO A 586 2.84 17.96 -16.74
C PRO A 586 3.89 17.41 -17.71
N GLU A 587 3.64 16.23 -18.28
CA GLU A 587 4.56 15.50 -19.18
C GLU A 587 4.93 16.34 -20.41
N THR A 588 4.05 17.25 -20.78
CA THR A 588 4.20 18.13 -21.93
C THR A 588 5.38 19.12 -21.84
N GLU A 589 5.99 19.31 -20.68
CA GLU A 589 7.26 20.04 -20.56
C GLU A 589 8.44 19.27 -21.17
N LEU A 590 8.29 17.96 -21.42
CA LEU A 590 9.32 17.11 -22.05
C LEU A 590 9.33 17.19 -23.59
N ARG A 591 8.35 17.88 -24.21
CA ARG A 591 8.22 18.03 -25.67
C ARG A 591 9.50 18.40 -26.39
N GLY A 592 10.27 19.33 -25.81
CA GLY A 592 11.53 19.79 -26.38
C GLY A 592 12.61 18.72 -26.28
N TYR A 593 12.78 18.15 -25.09
CA TYR A 593 13.77 17.11 -24.81
C TYR A 593 13.56 15.84 -25.64
N ILE A 594 12.30 15.43 -25.88
CA ILE A 594 11.99 14.27 -26.73
C ILE A 594 12.37 14.55 -28.18
N ARG A 595 12.06 15.74 -28.71
CA ARG A 595 12.48 16.15 -30.06
C ARG A 595 14.01 16.15 -30.19
N ASP A 596 14.69 16.68 -29.19
CA ASP A 596 16.15 16.71 -29.15
C ASP A 596 16.75 15.31 -29.13
N ALA A 597 16.22 14.40 -28.30
CA ALA A 597 16.73 13.03 -28.24
C ALA A 597 16.59 12.29 -29.57
N ILE A 598 15.50 12.53 -30.32
CA ILE A 598 15.32 11.97 -31.67
C ILE A 598 16.30 12.62 -32.65
N ASP A 599 16.42 13.95 -32.65
CA ASP A 599 17.35 14.68 -33.53
C ASP A 599 18.81 14.28 -33.29
N ASP A 600 19.19 14.09 -32.02
CA ASP A 600 20.53 13.66 -31.62
C ASP A 600 20.79 12.22 -32.07
N ALA A 601 19.83 11.31 -31.89
CA ALA A 601 19.96 9.93 -32.33
C ALA A 601 20.15 9.82 -33.85
N GLU A 602 19.33 10.54 -34.63
CA GLU A 602 19.43 10.53 -36.09
C GLU A 602 20.72 11.19 -36.60
N ARG A 603 21.15 12.30 -35.97
CA ARG A 603 22.39 12.99 -36.35
C ARG A 603 23.63 12.14 -36.09
N ASP A 604 23.66 11.47 -34.95
CA ASP A 604 24.85 10.78 -34.45
C ASP A 604 24.87 9.28 -34.84
N HIS A 605 23.92 8.83 -35.67
CA HIS A 605 23.74 7.43 -36.07
C HIS A 605 23.62 6.50 -34.86
N HIS A 606 22.70 6.84 -33.95
CA HIS A 606 22.33 6.02 -32.81
C HIS A 606 20.89 5.52 -32.94
N ARG A 607 20.63 4.34 -32.36
CA ARG A 607 19.29 3.81 -32.16
C ARG A 607 18.79 4.29 -30.81
N LEU A 608 17.60 4.88 -30.77
CA LEU A 608 17.08 5.50 -29.55
C LEU A 608 16.22 4.48 -28.81
N PHE A 609 16.56 4.21 -27.55
CA PHE A 609 15.65 3.62 -26.58
C PHE A 609 15.20 4.70 -25.59
N LEU A 610 14.07 5.33 -25.88
CA LEU A 610 13.49 6.36 -25.03
C LEU A 610 12.43 5.76 -24.15
N THR A 611 12.58 5.93 -22.84
CA THR A 611 11.55 5.56 -21.88
C THR A 611 10.91 6.78 -21.25
N HIS A 612 9.60 6.74 -21.05
CA HIS A 612 8.88 7.84 -20.42
C HIS A 612 7.82 7.34 -19.45
N LEU A 613 7.90 7.78 -18.19
CA LEU A 613 6.88 7.56 -17.17
C LEU A 613 5.93 8.76 -17.15
N THR A 614 4.64 8.52 -17.44
CA THR A 614 3.60 9.55 -17.27
C THR A 614 3.34 9.78 -15.78
N SER A 615 2.68 10.87 -15.40
CA SER A 615 2.48 11.22 -13.99
C SER A 615 1.18 11.97 -13.69
N THR A 616 0.54 12.56 -14.70
CA THR A 616 -0.65 13.40 -14.55
C THR A 616 -1.86 12.61 -14.04
N THR A 617 -1.90 11.31 -14.33
CA THR A 617 -2.90 10.34 -13.84
C THR A 617 -2.65 9.86 -12.41
N HIS A 618 -1.54 10.24 -11.77
CA HIS A 618 -1.33 10.03 -10.34
C HIS A 618 -2.22 10.99 -9.53
N HIS A 619 -2.71 10.55 -8.36
CA HIS A 619 -3.41 11.44 -7.41
C HIS A 619 -2.54 12.68 -7.09
N PRO A 620 -3.06 13.92 -7.16
CA PRO A 620 -4.46 14.30 -7.08
C PRO A 620 -5.11 14.60 -8.44
N TRP A 621 -4.60 14.04 -9.54
CA TRP A 621 -5.14 14.20 -10.90
C TRP A 621 -5.27 15.66 -11.33
N GLY A 622 -4.27 16.48 -10.98
CA GLY A 622 -4.21 17.85 -11.43
C GLY A 622 -3.85 17.90 -12.91
N ILE A 623 -4.47 18.82 -13.65
CA ILE A 623 -4.15 19.10 -15.05
C ILE A 623 -3.84 20.60 -15.21
N PRO A 624 -3.15 21.01 -16.28
CA PRO A 624 -2.81 22.41 -16.48
C PRO A 624 -4.05 23.33 -16.44
N ASN A 625 -3.93 24.45 -15.73
CA ASN A 625 -4.97 25.47 -15.57
C ASN A 625 -6.28 24.99 -14.90
N ASP A 626 -6.28 23.83 -14.24
CA ASP A 626 -7.49 23.23 -13.65
C ASP A 626 -8.66 23.14 -14.64
N ALA A 627 -8.34 22.90 -15.92
CA ALA A 627 -9.29 22.92 -17.04
C ALA A 627 -10.16 21.65 -17.11
N PHE A 628 -10.83 21.31 -16.01
CA PHE A 628 -11.65 20.10 -15.89
C PHE A 628 -12.99 20.26 -16.61
N GLU A 629 -13.33 19.29 -17.46
CA GLU A 629 -14.67 19.12 -18.00
C GLU A 629 -15.57 18.32 -17.05
N GLU A 630 -16.87 18.59 -17.09
CA GLU A 630 -17.85 17.85 -16.31
C GLU A 630 -18.20 16.53 -17.00
N ILE A 631 -17.75 15.43 -16.39
CA ILE A 631 -18.03 14.05 -16.80
C ILE A 631 -19.00 13.39 -15.79
N MET A 632 -18.80 13.65 -14.50
CA MET A 632 -19.60 13.10 -13.41
C MET A 632 -20.79 14.01 -13.05
N GLY A 633 -21.93 13.42 -12.71
CA GLY A 633 -23.16 14.14 -12.36
C GLY A 633 -23.19 14.76 -10.95
N SER A 634 -22.19 14.47 -10.12
CA SER A 634 -21.99 15.08 -8.80
C SER A 634 -20.52 15.48 -8.60
N LYS A 635 -20.30 16.63 -7.96
CA LYS A 635 -18.97 17.16 -7.61
C LYS A 635 -18.59 16.93 -6.15
N SER A 636 -19.17 15.92 -5.49
CA SER A 636 -18.87 15.60 -4.09
C SER A 636 -18.21 14.23 -3.93
N GLY A 637 -17.27 14.16 -2.96
CA GLY A 637 -16.56 12.93 -2.59
C GLY A 637 -15.92 12.22 -3.80
N ALA A 638 -16.00 10.89 -3.81
CA ALA A 638 -15.42 10.04 -4.85
C ALA A 638 -15.88 10.38 -6.28
N ASN A 639 -17.04 11.03 -6.48
CA ASN A 639 -17.45 11.46 -7.82
C ASN A 639 -16.62 12.65 -8.34
N ASN A 640 -16.17 13.54 -7.45
CA ASN A 640 -15.25 14.60 -7.85
C ASN A 640 -13.88 14.02 -8.24
N ASP A 641 -13.39 13.08 -7.45
CA ASP A 641 -12.12 12.39 -7.71
C ASP A 641 -12.18 11.62 -9.03
N MET A 642 -13.28 10.89 -9.27
CA MET A 642 -13.55 10.25 -10.57
C MET A 642 -13.55 11.25 -11.73
N ASN A 643 -14.15 12.43 -11.55
CA ASN A 643 -14.16 13.46 -12.59
C ASN A 643 -12.74 13.93 -12.93
N ARG A 644 -11.92 14.19 -11.91
CA ARG A 644 -10.53 14.64 -12.10
C ARG A 644 -9.67 13.54 -12.73
N TYR A 645 -9.81 12.30 -12.24
CA TYR A 645 -9.12 11.15 -12.82
C TYR A 645 -9.45 10.97 -14.31
N LEU A 646 -10.73 10.95 -14.69
CA LEU A 646 -11.11 10.81 -16.11
C LEU A 646 -10.59 11.95 -16.99
N ASN A 647 -10.57 13.18 -16.49
CA ASN A 647 -9.95 14.31 -17.22
C ASN A 647 -8.43 14.15 -17.35
N SER A 648 -7.74 13.67 -16.30
CA SER A 648 -6.30 13.38 -16.38
C SER A 648 -5.98 12.27 -17.37
N VAL A 649 -6.86 11.27 -17.50
CA VAL A 649 -6.76 10.21 -18.51
C VAL A 649 -6.88 10.79 -19.91
N GLY A 650 -7.87 11.67 -20.16
CA GLY A 650 -7.99 12.37 -21.45
C GLY A 650 -6.77 13.24 -21.77
N TYR A 651 -6.21 13.92 -20.77
CA TYR A 651 -4.98 14.69 -20.94
C TYR A 651 -3.78 13.82 -21.34
N VAL A 652 -3.60 12.67 -20.69
CA VAL A 652 -2.53 11.72 -21.05
C VAL A 652 -2.80 11.10 -22.43
N ASP A 653 -4.05 10.78 -22.79
CA ASP A 653 -4.39 10.27 -24.12
C ASP A 653 -4.04 11.27 -25.24
N ASP A 654 -4.27 12.57 -25.03
CA ASP A 654 -3.84 13.61 -25.96
C ASP A 654 -2.31 13.77 -26.00
N TRP A 655 -1.62 13.55 -24.89
CA TRP A 655 -0.16 13.49 -24.87
C TRP A 655 0.37 12.31 -25.70
N LEU A 656 -0.27 11.14 -25.64
CA LEU A 656 0.06 10.01 -26.52
C LEU A 656 -0.10 10.38 -28.00
N SER A 657 -1.19 11.10 -28.34
CA SER A 657 -1.41 11.59 -29.70
C SER A 657 -0.29 12.52 -30.15
N GLU A 658 0.18 13.38 -29.26
CA GLU A 658 1.25 14.31 -29.57
C GLU A 658 2.61 13.61 -29.73
N LEU A 659 2.91 12.60 -28.91
CA LEU A 659 4.12 11.80 -29.05
C LEU A 659 4.19 11.12 -30.42
N ILE A 660 3.07 10.53 -30.88
CA ILE A 660 2.96 9.99 -32.24
C ILE A 660 3.21 11.11 -33.26
N GLY A 661 2.58 12.27 -33.08
CA GLY A 661 2.79 13.43 -33.93
C GLY A 661 4.24 13.92 -33.98
N ILE A 662 4.99 13.84 -32.88
CA ILE A 662 6.43 14.14 -32.85
C ILE A 662 7.21 13.12 -33.68
N LEU A 663 6.91 11.82 -33.56
CA LEU A 663 7.57 10.80 -34.38
C LEU A 663 7.28 10.98 -35.88
N GLU A 664 6.06 11.41 -36.23
CA GLU A 664 5.67 11.74 -37.61
C GLU A 664 6.36 13.03 -38.10
N GLU A 665 6.38 14.08 -37.28
CA GLU A 665 7.08 15.36 -37.53
C GLU A 665 8.57 15.11 -37.83
N LYS A 666 9.20 14.22 -37.06
CA LYS A 666 10.60 13.84 -37.20
C LYS A 666 10.85 12.79 -38.28
N GLY A 667 9.81 12.24 -38.90
CA GLY A 667 9.94 11.25 -39.97
C GLY A 667 10.36 9.84 -39.53
N VAL A 668 10.38 9.56 -38.23
CA VAL A 668 10.85 8.28 -37.66
C VAL A 668 9.71 7.34 -37.23
N ALA A 669 8.44 7.77 -37.37
CA ALA A 669 7.28 6.96 -36.97
C ALA A 669 7.24 5.56 -37.60
N ASN A 670 7.61 5.44 -38.88
CA ASN A 670 7.64 4.16 -39.60
C ASN A 670 8.82 3.25 -39.23
N GLU A 671 9.73 3.72 -38.39
CA GLU A 671 10.93 3.01 -37.94
C GLU A 671 11.00 2.91 -36.41
N THR A 672 9.90 3.19 -35.71
CA THR A 672 9.84 3.24 -34.25
C THR A 672 8.81 2.24 -33.72
N LEU A 673 9.25 1.35 -32.83
CA LEU A 673 8.33 0.53 -32.03
C LEU A 673 7.85 1.34 -30.82
N PHE A 674 6.54 1.53 -30.72
CA PHE A 674 5.91 2.28 -29.63
C PHE A 674 5.27 1.31 -28.63
N VAL A 675 5.90 1.16 -27.47
CA VAL A 675 5.49 0.23 -26.41
C VAL A 675 4.79 1.02 -25.32
N MET A 676 3.62 0.56 -24.87
CA MET A 676 2.90 1.11 -23.73
C MET A 676 2.52 0.01 -22.76
N ALA A 677 2.77 0.25 -21.48
CA ALA A 677 2.27 -0.62 -20.42
C ALA A 677 1.85 0.22 -19.22
N GLY A 678 0.71 -0.09 -18.62
CA GLY A 678 0.36 0.51 -17.33
C GLY A 678 1.30 0.02 -16.22
N ASP A 679 1.58 0.87 -15.25
CA ASP A 679 2.31 0.48 -14.05
C ASP A 679 1.42 -0.24 -13.04
N HIS A 680 0.23 0.30 -12.80
CA HIS A 680 -0.85 -0.25 -12.01
C HIS A 680 -2.15 0.50 -12.32
N GLY A 681 -3.28 0.00 -11.81
CA GLY A 681 -4.55 0.71 -11.83
C GLY A 681 -4.85 1.37 -10.48
N LEU A 682 -6.12 1.58 -10.19
CA LEU A 682 -6.61 2.06 -8.89
C LEU A 682 -8.07 1.62 -8.70
N SER A 683 -8.54 1.53 -7.45
CA SER A 683 -9.89 1.03 -7.14
C SER A 683 -10.96 2.11 -7.05
N LEU A 684 -10.63 3.38 -7.34
CA LEU A 684 -11.52 4.54 -7.23
C LEU A 684 -12.95 4.35 -7.77
N PRO A 685 -13.17 3.78 -8.97
CA PRO A 685 -14.51 3.58 -9.48
C PRO A 685 -15.29 2.47 -8.75
N ASN A 686 -14.58 1.57 -8.08
CA ASN A 686 -15.09 0.38 -7.40
C ASN A 686 -15.46 0.65 -5.94
N ASP A 687 -14.52 1.11 -5.13
CA ASP A 687 -14.67 1.31 -3.68
C ASP A 687 -14.27 2.71 -3.19
N GLY A 688 -13.82 3.59 -4.10
CA GLY A 688 -13.36 4.94 -3.77
C GLY A 688 -11.87 5.06 -3.43
N GLY A 689 -11.12 3.96 -3.47
CA GLY A 689 -9.68 3.96 -3.18
C GLY A 689 -8.86 4.77 -4.21
N ILE A 690 -8.17 5.80 -3.74
CA ILE A 690 -7.42 6.74 -4.58
C ILE A 690 -5.98 6.29 -4.91
N THR A 691 -5.52 5.20 -4.28
CA THR A 691 -4.16 4.65 -4.39
C THR A 691 -4.21 3.12 -4.30
N PRO A 692 -3.29 2.39 -4.94
CA PRO A 692 -3.15 0.94 -4.75
C PRO A 692 -2.49 0.56 -3.42
N TYR A 693 -2.07 1.53 -2.58
CA TYR A 693 -1.47 1.28 -1.27
C TYR A 693 -2.38 0.39 -0.43
N ASP A 694 -1.89 -0.80 -0.10
CA ASP A 694 -2.57 -1.78 0.75
C ASP A 694 -4.00 -2.08 0.28
N ASN A 695 -4.19 -2.10 -1.04
CA ASN A 695 -5.49 -2.28 -1.66
C ASN A 695 -5.51 -3.54 -2.56
N PRO A 696 -6.22 -4.62 -2.15
CA PRO A 696 -6.26 -5.88 -2.89
C PRO A 696 -7.23 -5.89 -4.08
N HIS A 697 -7.94 -4.80 -4.35
CA HIS A 697 -9.01 -4.75 -5.33
C HIS A 697 -8.49 -4.94 -6.78
N VAL A 698 -9.14 -5.79 -7.59
CA VAL A 698 -8.74 -6.10 -8.99
C VAL A 698 -8.48 -4.88 -9.89
N GLY A 699 -9.19 -3.78 -9.63
CA GLY A 699 -9.04 -2.49 -10.30
C GLY A 699 -7.61 -1.92 -10.25
N SER A 700 -6.80 -2.31 -9.28
CA SER A 700 -5.40 -1.92 -9.14
C SER A 700 -4.42 -2.73 -9.99
N PHE A 701 -4.87 -3.83 -10.60
CA PHE A 701 -3.99 -4.85 -11.23
C PHE A 701 -4.08 -4.85 -12.75
N LYS A 702 -5.28 -4.66 -13.29
CA LYS A 702 -5.54 -4.73 -14.74
C LYS A 702 -5.09 -3.45 -15.44
N VAL A 703 -4.10 -3.59 -16.32
CA VAL A 703 -3.41 -2.49 -17.02
C VAL A 703 -3.40 -2.74 -18.52
N PRO A 704 -3.30 -1.70 -19.38
CA PRO A 704 -3.07 -1.92 -20.80
C PRO A 704 -1.64 -2.42 -21.07
N ILE A 705 -1.46 -3.28 -22.07
CA ILE A 705 -0.18 -3.61 -22.71
C ILE A 705 -0.36 -3.54 -24.22
N VAL A 706 0.43 -2.69 -24.88
CA VAL A 706 0.37 -2.42 -26.32
C VAL A 706 1.79 -2.34 -26.88
N LEU A 707 2.05 -3.04 -27.99
CA LEU A 707 3.27 -2.90 -28.79
C LEU A 707 2.85 -2.49 -30.20
N ALA A 708 2.96 -1.20 -30.48
CA ALA A 708 2.41 -0.57 -31.68
C ALA A 708 3.52 -0.25 -32.70
N HIS A 709 3.25 -0.56 -33.97
CA HIS A 709 4.13 -0.21 -35.10
C HIS A 709 3.27 -0.01 -36.35
N PRO A 710 3.47 1.06 -37.15
CA PRO A 710 2.56 1.42 -38.24
C PRO A 710 2.47 0.38 -39.36
N GLN A 711 3.54 -0.40 -39.54
CA GLN A 711 3.65 -1.46 -40.56
C GLN A 711 3.18 -2.84 -40.08
N LEU A 712 2.76 -2.97 -38.82
CA LEU A 712 2.15 -4.20 -38.33
C LEU A 712 0.63 -4.15 -38.48
N PRO A 713 -0.05 -5.25 -38.85
CA PRO A 713 -1.49 -5.31 -38.73
C PRO A 713 -1.90 -5.28 -37.25
N PRO A 714 -3.11 -4.77 -36.91
CA PRO A 714 -3.60 -4.79 -35.55
C PRO A 714 -4.00 -6.22 -35.14
N VAL A 715 -3.48 -6.69 -34.01
CA VAL A 715 -3.73 -8.01 -33.42
C VAL A 715 -4.09 -7.86 -31.96
N GLN A 716 -5.12 -8.61 -31.53
CA GLN A 716 -5.57 -8.64 -30.16
C GLN A 716 -5.16 -9.96 -29.50
N ILE A 717 -4.56 -9.87 -28.31
CA ILE A 717 -4.26 -11.02 -27.46
C ILE A 717 -5.34 -11.13 -26.38
N ASP A 718 -6.12 -12.21 -26.46
CA ASP A 718 -7.21 -12.50 -25.53
C ASP A 718 -6.78 -13.38 -24.35
N THR A 719 -5.68 -14.11 -24.49
CA THR A 719 -5.11 -14.90 -23.41
C THR A 719 -4.58 -13.97 -22.30
N PRO A 720 -4.65 -14.38 -21.03
CA PRO A 720 -4.08 -13.61 -19.93
C PRO A 720 -2.59 -13.38 -20.11
N VAL A 721 -2.11 -12.17 -19.83
CA VAL A 721 -0.69 -11.81 -19.92
C VAL A 721 -0.24 -10.96 -18.73
N ILE A 722 1.07 -10.82 -18.56
CA ILE A 722 1.70 -10.04 -17.48
C ILE A 722 2.86 -9.17 -18.01
N ASN A 723 3.10 -8.02 -17.36
CA ASN A 723 4.14 -7.04 -17.73
C ASN A 723 5.55 -7.62 -17.94
N SER A 724 5.95 -8.71 -17.27
CA SER A 724 7.28 -9.32 -17.46
C SER A 724 7.48 -9.94 -18.85
N GLN A 725 6.42 -10.12 -19.62
CA GLN A 725 6.46 -10.61 -21.01
C GLN A 725 6.92 -9.54 -22.03
N ILE A 726 7.01 -8.27 -21.63
CA ILE A 726 7.32 -7.17 -22.56
C ILE A 726 8.74 -7.27 -23.11
N VAL A 727 9.74 -7.49 -22.25
CA VAL A 727 11.16 -7.59 -22.65
C VAL A 727 11.40 -8.71 -23.67
N PRO A 728 11.03 -9.98 -23.41
CA PRO A 728 11.22 -11.03 -24.40
C PRO A 728 10.46 -10.76 -25.70
N THR A 729 9.29 -10.10 -25.64
CA THR A 729 8.53 -9.73 -26.85
C THR A 729 9.25 -8.67 -27.70
N ILE A 730 9.84 -7.63 -27.10
CA ILE A 730 10.62 -6.62 -27.83
C ILE A 730 11.82 -7.27 -28.51
N ILE A 731 12.55 -8.13 -27.80
CA ILE A 731 13.69 -8.85 -28.38
C ILE A 731 13.24 -9.78 -29.51
N ASP A 732 12.12 -10.48 -29.35
CA ASP A 732 11.56 -11.35 -30.39
C ASP A 732 11.13 -10.56 -31.64
N LEU A 733 10.49 -9.40 -31.46
CA LEU A 733 10.16 -8.48 -32.57
C LEU A 733 11.41 -8.01 -33.33
N LEU A 734 12.47 -7.65 -32.62
CA LEU A 734 13.73 -7.21 -33.24
C LEU A 734 14.37 -8.32 -34.08
N ILE A 735 14.31 -9.57 -33.60
CA ILE A 735 14.82 -10.76 -34.32
C ILE A 735 13.96 -11.04 -35.56
N GLU A 736 12.63 -11.15 -35.38
CA GLU A 736 11.72 -11.61 -36.44
C GLU A 736 11.47 -10.54 -37.52
N SER A 737 11.71 -9.26 -37.21
CA SER A 737 11.70 -8.16 -38.20
C SER A 737 13.05 -7.93 -38.89
N ALA A 738 14.08 -8.73 -38.58
CA ALA A 738 15.45 -8.54 -39.06
C ALA A 738 15.99 -7.11 -38.80
N SER A 739 15.63 -6.51 -37.66
CA SER A 739 16.04 -5.16 -37.26
C SER A 739 17.34 -5.13 -36.45
N LEU A 740 18.16 -6.19 -36.53
CA LEU A 740 19.44 -6.35 -35.83
C LEU A 740 20.51 -6.79 -36.82
N SER A 741 21.77 -6.45 -36.55
CA SER A 741 22.93 -6.98 -37.25
C SER A 741 23.04 -8.51 -37.09
N GLU A 742 23.93 -9.17 -37.84
CA GLU A 742 24.07 -10.63 -37.77
C GLU A 742 24.57 -11.09 -36.39
N ASP A 743 25.59 -10.42 -35.85
CA ASP A 743 26.14 -10.75 -34.53
C ASP A 743 25.14 -10.39 -33.42
N SER A 744 24.48 -9.23 -33.52
CA SER A 744 23.42 -8.83 -32.59
C SER A 744 22.24 -9.78 -32.59
N THR A 745 21.85 -10.33 -33.75
CA THR A 745 20.75 -11.31 -33.84
C THR A 745 21.10 -12.60 -33.10
N ARG A 746 22.37 -13.03 -33.14
CA ARG A 746 22.83 -14.21 -32.39
C ARG A 746 22.74 -13.96 -30.89
N SER A 747 23.29 -12.84 -30.42
CA SER A 747 23.28 -12.46 -29.01
C SER A 747 21.86 -12.27 -28.48
N ALA A 748 20.98 -11.64 -29.27
CA ALA A 748 19.57 -11.46 -28.94
C ALA A 748 18.80 -12.79 -28.78
N ARG A 749 19.08 -13.81 -29.61
CA ARG A 749 18.44 -15.13 -29.47
C ARG A 749 18.83 -15.83 -28.16
N ASP A 750 20.11 -15.73 -27.78
CA ASP A 750 20.61 -16.25 -26.51
C ASP A 750 19.93 -15.53 -25.33
N LEU A 751 19.90 -14.19 -25.35
CA LEU A 751 19.28 -13.37 -24.30
C LEU A 751 17.76 -13.60 -24.18
N ARG A 752 17.03 -13.65 -25.31
CA ARG A 752 15.58 -13.89 -25.32
C ARG A 752 15.21 -15.17 -24.57
N SER A 753 16.08 -16.18 -24.62
CA SER A 753 15.83 -17.48 -23.99
C SER A 753 15.98 -17.49 -22.47
N LEU A 754 16.50 -16.42 -21.85
CA LEU A 754 16.68 -16.31 -20.41
C LEU A 754 15.44 -15.84 -19.64
N TYR A 755 14.56 -15.07 -20.29
CA TYR A 755 13.48 -14.38 -19.60
C TYR A 755 12.35 -15.34 -19.21
N GLU A 756 11.73 -15.08 -18.06
CA GLU A 756 10.64 -15.91 -17.51
C GLU A 756 9.34 -15.80 -18.33
N GLY A 757 9.14 -14.65 -18.99
CA GLY A 757 7.93 -14.33 -19.72
C GLY A 757 7.88 -14.94 -21.13
N GLN A 758 6.71 -15.42 -21.53
CA GLN A 758 6.44 -15.84 -22.91
C GLN A 758 6.39 -14.64 -23.86
N SER A 759 6.82 -14.82 -25.11
CA SER A 759 6.74 -13.78 -26.14
C SER A 759 5.28 -13.58 -26.59
N LEU A 760 4.81 -12.34 -26.68
CA LEU A 760 3.45 -12.00 -27.11
C LEU A 760 3.23 -12.10 -28.62
N ILE A 761 4.30 -12.22 -29.42
CA ILE A 761 4.21 -12.39 -30.87
C ILE A 761 4.04 -13.85 -31.30
N ARG A 762 3.79 -14.75 -30.33
CA ARG A 762 3.58 -16.18 -30.50
C ARG A 762 2.35 -16.62 -29.70
N PRO A 763 1.67 -17.73 -30.05
CA PRO A 763 0.59 -18.28 -29.24
C PRO A 763 1.01 -18.52 -27.79
N GLN A 764 0.20 -18.08 -26.82
CA GLN A 764 0.48 -18.28 -25.40
C GLN A 764 0.17 -19.74 -24.98
N VAL A 765 1.06 -20.32 -24.19
CA VAL A 765 0.88 -21.63 -23.57
C VAL A 765 0.41 -21.42 -22.13
N VAL A 766 -0.86 -21.70 -21.88
CA VAL A 766 -1.47 -21.49 -20.56
C VAL A 766 -1.29 -22.68 -19.61
N GLU A 767 -1.04 -23.87 -20.15
CA GLU A 767 -0.79 -25.10 -19.40
C GLU A 767 0.14 -26.02 -20.19
N HIS A 768 1.09 -26.67 -19.51
CA HIS A 768 2.03 -27.62 -20.10
C HIS A 768 2.36 -28.75 -19.12
N GLU A 769 2.15 -30.00 -19.53
CA GLU A 769 2.45 -31.20 -18.71
C GLU A 769 1.81 -31.16 -17.31
N GLY A 770 0.58 -30.64 -17.21
CA GLY A 770 -0.15 -30.50 -15.93
C GLY A 770 0.33 -29.34 -15.05
N ARG A 771 1.25 -28.50 -15.55
CA ARG A 771 1.66 -27.24 -14.91
C ARG A 771 0.94 -26.07 -15.56
N GLU A 772 0.41 -25.17 -14.75
CA GLU A 772 -0.25 -23.96 -15.21
C GLU A 772 0.76 -22.80 -15.33
N ALA A 773 0.53 -21.88 -16.27
CA ALA A 773 1.28 -20.63 -16.36
C ALA A 773 0.78 -19.65 -15.27
N TRP A 774 1.56 -19.47 -14.22
CA TRP A 774 1.21 -18.65 -13.07
C TRP A 774 1.64 -17.20 -13.24
N HIS A 775 0.81 -16.27 -12.79
CA HIS A 775 1.08 -14.84 -12.77
C HIS A 775 1.09 -14.34 -11.32
N PHE A 776 2.19 -13.66 -10.95
CA PHE A 776 2.40 -13.11 -9.61
C PHE A 776 2.47 -11.59 -9.68
N THR A 777 1.70 -10.92 -8.83
CA THR A 777 1.74 -9.46 -8.68
C THR A 777 2.10 -9.10 -7.25
N VAL A 778 3.25 -8.47 -7.06
CA VAL A 778 3.69 -7.91 -5.78
C VAL A 778 2.85 -6.68 -5.45
N MET A 779 2.15 -6.70 -4.32
CA MET A 779 1.19 -5.64 -4.01
C MET A 779 1.82 -4.54 -3.17
N ASN A 780 1.56 -3.29 -3.52
CA ASN A 780 1.90 -2.11 -2.73
C ASN A 780 1.43 -2.28 -1.27
N THR A 781 2.31 -2.23 -0.26
CA THR A 781 3.70 -1.70 -0.26
C THR A 781 4.80 -2.62 -0.79
N GLY A 782 4.58 -3.92 -0.82
CA GLY A 782 5.45 -4.91 -1.45
C GLY A 782 5.75 -6.13 -0.60
N GLY A 783 5.60 -6.03 0.72
CA GLY A 783 5.86 -7.09 1.69
C GLY A 783 4.62 -7.63 2.43
N SER A 784 3.45 -7.01 2.25
CA SER A 784 2.22 -7.41 2.98
C SER A 784 1.41 -8.49 2.26
N TRP A 785 1.23 -8.37 0.95
CA TRP A 785 0.37 -9.23 0.14
C TRP A 785 1.01 -9.61 -1.19
N LEU A 786 0.58 -10.76 -1.71
CA LEU A 786 0.88 -11.26 -3.04
C LEU A 786 -0.42 -11.63 -3.75
N SER A 787 -0.64 -11.15 -4.98
CA SER A 787 -1.75 -11.61 -5.81
C SER A 787 -1.27 -12.69 -6.77
N VAL A 788 -2.03 -13.79 -6.86
CA VAL A 788 -1.75 -14.95 -7.71
C VAL A 788 -2.94 -15.23 -8.62
N ARG A 789 -2.65 -15.39 -9.91
CA ARG A 789 -3.58 -15.86 -10.95
C ARG A 789 -2.91 -16.96 -11.76
N SER A 790 -3.71 -17.74 -12.49
CA SER A 790 -3.23 -18.67 -13.49
C SER A 790 -3.83 -18.32 -14.85
N ALA A 791 -3.03 -18.39 -15.91
CA ALA A 791 -3.53 -18.19 -17.27
C ALA A 791 -4.46 -19.32 -17.73
N ALA A 792 -4.37 -20.51 -17.12
CA ALA A 792 -5.27 -21.65 -17.40
C ALA A 792 -6.63 -21.50 -16.71
N LYS A 793 -6.68 -20.75 -15.61
CA LYS A 793 -7.88 -20.45 -14.80
C LYS A 793 -8.03 -18.94 -14.56
N PRO A 794 -8.19 -18.14 -15.63
CA PRO A 794 -8.21 -16.68 -15.53
C PRO A 794 -9.37 -16.13 -14.69
N GLU A 795 -10.42 -16.93 -14.51
CA GLU A 795 -11.57 -16.61 -13.68
C GLU A 795 -11.23 -16.54 -12.19
N PHE A 796 -10.18 -17.22 -11.72
CA PHE A 796 -9.84 -17.25 -10.30
C PHE A 796 -8.67 -16.32 -9.97
N ARG A 797 -8.78 -15.68 -8.82
CA ARG A 797 -7.74 -14.84 -8.23
C ARG A 797 -7.64 -15.10 -6.75
N LEU A 798 -6.40 -15.20 -6.26
CA LEU A 798 -6.08 -15.38 -4.86
C LEU A 798 -5.13 -14.27 -4.41
N VAL A 799 -5.52 -13.49 -3.41
CA VAL A 799 -4.61 -12.59 -2.68
C VAL A 799 -4.18 -13.27 -1.39
N ILE A 800 -2.88 -13.37 -1.22
CA ILE A 800 -2.19 -14.17 -0.21
C ILE A 800 -1.50 -13.22 0.77
N PRO A 801 -1.80 -13.32 2.07
CA PRO A 801 -1.13 -12.54 3.09
C PRO A 801 0.29 -13.08 3.30
N LEU A 802 1.27 -12.20 3.28
CA LEU A 802 2.68 -12.48 3.64
C LEU A 802 2.97 -12.12 5.10
N VAL A 803 2.05 -11.40 5.74
CA VAL A 803 2.07 -11.01 7.16
C VAL A 803 0.77 -11.41 7.87
N ASN A 804 0.81 -11.55 9.20
CA ASN A 804 -0.31 -12.11 10.00
C ASN A 804 -1.48 -11.17 10.24
N ASP A 805 -1.31 -9.90 9.92
CA ASP A 805 -2.25 -8.81 10.15
C ASP A 805 -3.18 -8.52 8.97
N VAL A 806 -3.12 -9.34 7.92
CA VAL A 806 -3.93 -9.16 6.71
C VAL A 806 -4.56 -10.48 6.23
N GLU A 807 -5.68 -10.39 5.52
CA GLU A 807 -6.48 -11.54 5.12
C GLU A 807 -6.03 -12.21 3.83
N TRP A 808 -6.38 -13.49 3.72
CA TRP A 808 -6.54 -14.15 2.43
C TRP A 808 -7.84 -13.70 1.76
N ARG A 809 -7.79 -13.50 0.44
CA ARG A 809 -8.95 -13.11 -0.36
C ARG A 809 -9.03 -13.98 -1.61
N PHE A 810 -10.15 -14.66 -1.80
CA PHE A 810 -10.46 -15.40 -3.01
C PHE A 810 -11.56 -14.69 -3.80
N SER A 811 -11.43 -14.65 -5.12
CA SER A 811 -12.44 -14.09 -6.01
C SER A 811 -12.56 -14.90 -7.31
N ASP A 812 -13.80 -15.06 -7.74
CA ASP A 812 -14.16 -15.54 -9.08
C ASP A 812 -14.59 -14.33 -9.92
N VAL A 813 -13.66 -13.79 -10.71
CA VAL A 813 -13.86 -12.59 -11.52
C VAL A 813 -14.78 -12.84 -12.72
N SER A 814 -15.16 -14.09 -13.01
CA SER A 814 -16.20 -14.37 -14.01
C SER A 814 -17.61 -14.11 -13.46
N LYS A 815 -17.82 -14.34 -12.16
CA LYS A 815 -19.10 -14.10 -11.47
C LYS A 815 -19.18 -12.71 -10.86
N ASP A 816 -18.05 -12.23 -10.33
CA ASP A 816 -17.91 -10.92 -9.69
C ASP A 816 -16.72 -10.16 -10.30
N PRO A 817 -16.86 -9.65 -11.55
CA PRO A 817 -15.75 -9.03 -12.29
C PRO A 817 -15.18 -7.78 -11.63
N ASN A 818 -15.93 -7.19 -10.70
CA ASN A 818 -15.55 -6.01 -9.95
C ASN A 818 -15.19 -6.33 -8.50
N GLU A 819 -15.11 -7.61 -8.11
CA GLU A 819 -14.79 -8.08 -6.75
C GLU A 819 -15.50 -7.33 -5.62
N LEU A 820 -16.80 -7.08 -5.78
CA LEU A 820 -17.62 -6.42 -4.77
C LEU A 820 -17.93 -7.33 -3.57
N LYS A 821 -17.84 -8.65 -3.74
CA LYS A 821 -18.17 -9.67 -2.73
C LYS A 821 -17.12 -10.81 -2.74
N PRO A 822 -15.85 -10.49 -2.45
CA PRO A 822 -14.81 -11.51 -2.31
C PRO A 822 -15.08 -12.40 -1.09
N ILE A 823 -14.45 -13.58 -1.05
CA ILE A 823 -14.41 -14.43 0.13
C ILE A 823 -13.11 -14.16 0.89
N GLU A 824 -13.19 -13.60 2.09
CA GLU A 824 -12.03 -13.18 2.89
C GLU A 824 -11.93 -13.91 4.22
N ARG A 825 -10.75 -14.44 4.56
CA ARG A 825 -10.49 -15.10 5.85
C ARG A 825 -9.04 -14.90 6.29
N PHE A 826 -8.81 -14.87 7.60
CA PHE A 826 -7.44 -14.79 8.14
C PHE A 826 -6.62 -16.09 7.97
N SER A 827 -7.27 -17.25 7.82
CA SER A 827 -6.58 -18.53 7.62
C SER A 827 -6.99 -19.21 6.32
N LEU A 828 -6.05 -19.88 5.67
CA LEU A 828 -6.29 -20.64 4.45
C LEU A 828 -7.30 -21.78 4.68
N VAL A 829 -7.29 -22.42 5.85
CA VAL A 829 -8.24 -23.48 6.20
C VAL A 829 -9.68 -22.93 6.28
N ASP A 830 -9.87 -21.78 6.95
CA ASP A 830 -11.19 -21.15 7.03
C ASP A 830 -11.63 -20.62 5.65
N LEU A 831 -10.69 -20.15 4.82
CA LEU A 831 -10.94 -19.74 3.44
C LEU A 831 -11.42 -20.92 2.60
N ALA A 832 -10.68 -22.02 2.60
CA ALA A 832 -11.02 -23.24 1.87
C ALA A 832 -12.38 -23.81 2.32
N ALA A 833 -12.67 -23.78 3.62
CA ALA A 833 -13.98 -24.18 4.13
C ALA A 833 -15.13 -23.24 3.69
N ALA A 834 -14.85 -21.96 3.43
CA ALA A 834 -15.82 -21.02 2.88
C ALA A 834 -16.00 -21.22 1.37
N VAL A 835 -14.91 -21.32 0.61
CA VAL A 835 -14.92 -21.60 -0.83
C VAL A 835 -15.63 -22.92 -1.12
N GLY A 836 -15.36 -23.97 -0.35
CA GLY A 836 -15.96 -25.30 -0.53
C GLY A 836 -17.46 -25.37 -0.24
N LYS A 837 -18.08 -24.31 0.31
CA LYS A 837 -19.54 -24.21 0.41
C LYS A 837 -20.20 -23.71 -0.87
N GLU A 838 -19.45 -22.97 -1.69
CA GLU A 838 -19.96 -22.26 -2.87
C GLU A 838 -19.40 -22.84 -4.19
N TYR A 839 -18.24 -23.51 -4.13
CA TYR A 839 -17.49 -24.01 -5.28
C TYR A 839 -17.20 -25.51 -5.16
N ASP A 840 -16.78 -26.11 -6.27
CA ASP A 840 -16.50 -27.54 -6.36
C ASP A 840 -15.09 -27.91 -5.86
N GLU A 841 -14.81 -29.21 -5.85
CA GLU A 841 -13.52 -29.75 -5.41
C GLU A 841 -12.35 -29.29 -6.29
N LYS A 842 -12.59 -29.00 -7.58
CA LYS A 842 -11.54 -28.51 -8.50
C LYS A 842 -11.12 -27.08 -8.17
N THR A 843 -12.07 -26.23 -7.81
CA THR A 843 -11.73 -24.87 -7.32
C THR A 843 -10.93 -24.94 -6.02
N LEU A 844 -11.25 -25.87 -5.11
CA LEU A 844 -10.45 -26.09 -3.91
C LEU A 844 -9.06 -26.60 -4.22
N GLU A 845 -8.92 -27.54 -5.16
CA GLU A 845 -7.62 -28.03 -5.62
C GLU A 845 -6.78 -26.89 -6.21
N TRP A 846 -7.38 -26.04 -7.05
CA TRP A 846 -6.72 -24.84 -7.57
C TRP A 846 -6.27 -23.88 -6.46
N LEU A 847 -7.14 -23.61 -5.47
CA LEU A 847 -6.83 -22.78 -4.31
C LEU A 847 -5.61 -23.31 -3.54
N TYR A 848 -5.57 -24.62 -3.30
CA TYR A 848 -4.43 -25.26 -2.65
C TYR A 848 -3.18 -25.16 -3.51
N ASN A 849 -3.24 -25.53 -4.79
CA ASN A 849 -2.09 -25.45 -5.71
C ASN A 849 -1.53 -24.04 -5.78
N ALA A 850 -2.38 -23.02 -5.92
CA ALA A 850 -1.98 -21.62 -5.92
C ALA A 850 -1.22 -21.23 -4.63
N SER A 851 -1.67 -21.69 -3.46
CA SER A 851 -1.01 -21.42 -2.18
C SER A 851 0.38 -22.08 -2.06
N TYR A 852 0.54 -23.32 -2.55
CA TYR A 852 1.83 -24.02 -2.53
C TYR A 852 2.83 -23.44 -3.53
N VAL A 853 2.35 -23.15 -4.75
CA VAL A 853 3.13 -22.48 -5.79
C VAL A 853 3.62 -21.12 -5.29
N ALA A 854 2.74 -20.33 -4.68
CA ALA A 854 3.12 -19.04 -4.10
C ALA A 854 4.17 -19.16 -3.00
N ASN A 855 4.05 -20.16 -2.12
CA ASN A 855 5.02 -20.36 -1.05
C ASN A 855 6.43 -20.63 -1.61
N TRP A 856 6.54 -21.53 -2.60
CA TRP A 856 7.82 -21.80 -3.27
C TRP A 856 8.32 -20.55 -3.98
N TRP A 857 7.44 -19.88 -4.73
CA TRP A 857 7.79 -18.71 -5.53
C TRP A 857 8.31 -17.55 -4.68
N VAL A 858 7.75 -17.27 -3.50
CA VAL A 858 8.25 -16.19 -2.62
C VAL A 858 9.65 -16.50 -2.09
N LEU A 859 9.92 -17.75 -1.70
CA LEU A 859 11.25 -18.16 -1.25
C LEU A 859 12.28 -18.03 -2.37
N GLU A 860 11.92 -18.52 -3.55
CA GLU A 860 12.77 -18.46 -4.73
C GLU A 860 12.96 -17.00 -5.21
N ASN A 861 11.94 -16.13 -5.10
CA ASN A 861 12.06 -14.70 -5.38
C ASN A 861 13.14 -14.07 -4.48
N TRP A 862 13.10 -14.32 -3.17
CA TRP A 862 14.13 -13.81 -2.26
C TRP A 862 15.53 -14.32 -2.61
N ASP A 863 15.68 -15.60 -2.97
CA ASP A 863 16.96 -16.17 -3.37
C ASP A 863 17.48 -15.56 -4.69
N ARG A 864 16.61 -15.40 -5.71
CA ARG A 864 16.95 -14.75 -6.99
C ARG A 864 17.44 -13.31 -6.78
N TRP A 865 16.78 -12.57 -5.90
CA TRP A 865 17.12 -11.18 -5.56
C TRP A 865 18.29 -11.07 -4.56
N ARG A 866 18.83 -12.18 -4.05
CA ARG A 866 19.83 -12.23 -2.96
C ARG A 866 19.36 -11.47 -1.72
N TYR A 867 18.06 -11.50 -1.46
CA TYR A 867 17.41 -10.82 -0.36
C TYR A 867 17.23 -11.76 0.84
N SER A 868 17.49 -11.26 2.04
CA SER A 868 17.19 -11.99 3.27
C SER A 868 16.31 -11.15 4.19
N PRO A 869 15.04 -11.54 4.45
CA PRO A 869 14.14 -10.79 5.32
C PRO A 869 14.67 -10.64 6.76
N LYS A 870 15.59 -11.53 7.18
CA LYS A 870 16.15 -11.60 8.55
C LYS A 870 17.53 -10.96 8.68
N ALA A 871 18.17 -10.56 7.58
CA ALA A 871 19.42 -9.83 7.66
C ALA A 871 19.11 -8.46 8.27
N LYS A 872 19.45 -8.29 9.55
CA LYS A 872 19.45 -6.97 10.19
C LYS A 872 20.24 -6.03 9.29
N GLU A 873 19.77 -4.80 9.14
CA GLU A 873 20.53 -3.68 8.58
C GLU A 873 21.81 -3.49 9.42
N GLU A 874 22.82 -4.34 9.19
CA GLU A 874 24.18 -3.98 9.52
C GLU A 874 24.52 -2.85 8.56
N PRO A 875 24.83 -1.64 9.06
CA PRO A 875 25.30 -0.58 8.17
C PRO A 875 26.50 -1.16 7.43
N LYS A 876 26.44 -1.16 6.09
CA LYS A 876 27.58 -1.49 5.22
C LYS A 876 28.77 -0.70 5.78
N LYS A 877 29.68 -1.38 6.47
CA LYS A 877 30.95 -0.78 6.87
C LYS A 877 31.63 -0.39 5.56
N ASP A 878 31.87 0.91 5.39
CA ASP A 878 32.75 1.45 4.37
C ASP A 878 34.05 0.63 4.36
N ALA A 879 34.14 -0.31 3.42
CA ALA A 879 35.36 -1.00 3.10
C ALA A 879 36.10 -0.13 2.09
N GLY A 880 37.10 0.60 2.58
CA GLY A 880 38.27 0.93 1.77
C GLY A 880 38.51 2.40 1.45
N HIS A 881 38.83 3.19 2.47
CA HIS A 881 39.87 4.23 2.33
C HIS A 881 40.85 4.07 3.49
N LYS A 882 41.84 3.18 3.32
CA LYS A 882 43.17 3.31 3.93
C LYS A 882 44.21 2.72 2.97
N ALA A 883 45.08 3.64 2.54
CA ALA A 883 46.39 3.55 1.89
C ALA A 883 46.97 2.16 1.56
#